data_AF-A0AAJ7TKB2-F1
#
_entry.id   AF-A0AAJ7TKB2-F1
#
_cell.length_a   1.000
_cell.length_b   1.000
_cell.length_c   1.000
_cell.angle_alpha   90.00
_cell.angle_beta   90.00
_cell.angle_gamma   90.00
#
_symmetry.space_group_name_H-M   'P 1'
#
loop_
_entity.id
_entity.type
_entity.pdbx_description
1 polymer ?
#
loop_
_entity_poly.entity_id
_entity_poly.type
_entity_poly.pdbx_seq_one_letter_code
_entity_poly.pdbx_strand_id
1 'polypeptide(L)'
;MSPALPPVIVLALMLASACGGGGGGGGILAQSPPQPAVPRIQLNFRELQASGTLQNFSLLSRNNDFRILLLDEDQDRFFVGAKDHVVSLDMNNIEREPLTAYWPAGRDSKEECKLAGKDAEGECGNFVRVIQPYNRTHLYVCGTGAYHPICTYANVGRRAEDRTLLLSHGKPESGKGKCSYSPKLESVSLMINEELCSGVYLDFMGTDATLFRTLGKPHSLRTDQYNSRWLNEPVFLDMHMIPDSGDRNDDKLYFFFREKATESGNQKSVYARIGRVCINDMGGQRSLVNKWSTFLKARLVCSVTGADGIETHFDELQDIFVLKTEEVRNPLIYGVFSTTGSVFRGSAVCVYNMADIRMVFNGPFAHKEGPNYQWVPYQGKIPYPRPGTCPGGTFTPFMKSTKEFPDDVVSFIQTHPTMFNPVQSIHKQPIIVRTNIPYKFTRIAVDQVDAADGRYDIVFLGTDQGTVQKLIVLPKDDAESKEEIVLEELQVFQDPVPILSMKISSKRQQLYVSSAVGVTQLPLHRCGVYGKACADCCLARDPYCAWDGKQCSKYFPTAKRRSRRQDIRHGNPVTQCRGFNGNLYKRLPEVVQFAVEGSSTFMECGARSPQAVVKWLVQRLDSDRRKEVKPSERLARTEHGLLIRAVQRSDAGMYHCLATENGFRHTLGRYTVRVLDSGLVGGLLTGAAVGTDPSGTPLSQQSPAQKQAYKELMELLGQSRSSPTGYQCPGTHQPAPQAKQQQPAAAAAPPAPLAQRQPQAQPQAQPQSHKPKAAPNPTATKHKPASKEELKLRNRRNPHAVAAG
;
A
#
# COMPACT_ATOMS: atom_id res chain seq x y z
N MET A 1 54.28 -1.23 23.22
CA MET A 1 53.01 -0.46 23.22
C MET A 1 52.88 0.26 21.88
N SER A 2 51.81 -0.03 21.11
CA SER A 2 51.22 0.78 20.03
C SER A 2 50.12 -0.07 19.38
N PRO A 3 48.89 0.44 19.16
CA PRO A 3 47.79 -0.38 18.64
C PRO A 3 47.86 -0.53 17.11
N ALA A 4 47.44 -1.69 16.60
CA ALA A 4 47.25 -1.92 15.17
C ALA A 4 45.92 -1.31 14.69
N LEU A 5 45.92 -0.76 13.47
CA LEU A 5 44.72 -0.21 12.82
C LEU A 5 43.84 -1.33 12.23
N PRO A 6 42.49 -1.15 12.19
CA PRO A 6 41.57 -2.16 11.68
C PRO A 6 41.63 -2.30 10.14
N PRO A 7 41.30 -3.49 9.59
CA PRO A 7 41.58 -3.86 8.20
C PRO A 7 40.78 -3.11 7.11
N VAL A 8 39.88 -2.19 7.48
CA VAL A 8 39.02 -1.43 6.54
C VAL A 8 39.82 -0.45 5.68
N ILE A 9 40.93 0.10 6.20
CA ILE A 9 41.70 1.16 5.53
C ILE A 9 42.55 0.61 4.36
N VAL A 10 43.02 -0.64 4.45
CA VAL A 10 43.88 -1.26 3.42
C VAL A 10 43.13 -1.43 2.09
N LEU A 11 41.83 -1.73 2.15
CA LEU A 11 41.00 -1.92 0.95
C LEU A 11 40.74 -0.59 0.21
N ALA A 12 40.65 0.53 0.92
CA ALA A 12 40.48 1.85 0.33
C ALA A 12 41.73 2.33 -0.43
N LEU A 13 42.92 2.02 0.07
CA LEU A 13 44.19 2.38 -0.58
C LEU A 13 44.44 1.55 -1.85
N MET A 14 44.06 0.28 -1.89
CA MET A 14 44.14 -0.56 -3.10
C MET A 14 43.26 -0.03 -4.24
N LEU A 15 42.07 0.50 -3.94
CA LEU A 15 41.16 1.08 -4.94
C LEU A 15 41.63 2.44 -5.48
N ALA A 16 42.43 3.19 -4.71
CA ALA A 16 42.94 4.50 -5.12
C ALA A 16 44.08 4.43 -6.16
N SER A 17 44.81 3.31 -6.24
CA SER A 17 46.01 3.18 -7.09
C SER A 17 45.74 2.73 -8.54
N ALA A 18 44.49 2.48 -8.93
CA ALA A 18 44.13 1.96 -10.26
C ALA A 18 43.85 3.05 -11.33
N CYS A 19 43.75 4.32 -10.96
CA CYS A 19 43.43 5.44 -11.86
C CYS A 19 44.65 6.33 -12.12
N GLY A 20 45.68 5.79 -12.80
CA GLY A 20 46.99 6.45 -12.94
C GLY A 20 47.83 6.02 -14.15
N GLY A 21 47.21 5.76 -15.30
CA GLY A 21 47.88 5.42 -16.55
C GLY A 21 46.91 5.56 -17.73
N GLY A 22 47.37 6.01 -18.90
CA GLY A 22 46.48 6.44 -19.98
C GLY A 22 46.78 5.82 -21.35
N GLY A 23 45.82 5.96 -22.26
CA GLY A 23 46.02 5.76 -23.71
C GLY A 23 45.15 4.67 -24.35
N GLY A 24 44.14 5.09 -25.11
CA GLY A 24 43.67 4.35 -26.30
C GLY A 24 42.40 3.50 -26.22
N GLY A 25 41.32 4.01 -26.81
CA GLY A 25 40.28 3.20 -27.49
C GLY A 25 39.14 2.61 -26.65
N GLY A 26 37.94 2.55 -27.25
CA GLY A 26 36.85 1.68 -26.77
C GLY A 26 36.01 2.21 -25.60
N GLY A 27 35.35 3.37 -25.75
CA GLY A 27 34.44 3.90 -24.74
C GLY A 27 33.14 3.10 -24.58
N ILE A 28 33.16 2.05 -23.75
CA ILE A 28 31.93 1.40 -23.27
C ILE A 28 31.21 2.37 -22.32
N LEU A 29 30.08 2.91 -22.75
CA LEU A 29 29.20 3.69 -21.89
C LEU A 29 28.55 2.77 -20.84
N ALA A 30 29.18 2.67 -19.67
CA ALA A 30 28.54 2.10 -18.49
C ALA A 30 27.26 2.90 -18.20
N GLN A 31 26.10 2.31 -18.50
CA GLN A 31 24.82 2.94 -18.22
C GLN A 31 24.70 3.12 -16.71
N SER A 32 24.54 4.37 -16.27
CA SER A 32 24.21 4.67 -14.88
C SER A 32 22.95 3.88 -14.49
N PRO A 33 22.91 3.22 -13.31
CA PRO A 33 21.70 2.53 -12.88
C PRO A 33 20.52 3.51 -12.92
N PRO A 34 19.34 3.09 -13.42
CA PRO A 34 18.21 4.00 -13.61
C PRO A 34 17.87 4.66 -12.28
N GLN A 35 17.95 5.99 -12.24
CA GLN A 35 17.57 6.75 -11.05
C GLN A 35 16.08 6.46 -10.74
N PRO A 36 15.70 6.29 -9.47
CA PRO A 36 14.31 6.04 -9.09
C PRO A 36 13.40 7.11 -9.69
N ALA A 37 12.29 6.69 -10.31
CA ALA A 37 11.33 7.59 -10.91
C ALA A 37 10.77 8.55 -9.83
N VAL A 38 11.20 9.81 -9.89
CA VAL A 38 10.89 10.81 -8.86
C VAL A 38 9.38 11.06 -8.85
N PRO A 39 8.68 10.93 -7.70
CA PRO A 39 7.23 11.14 -7.63
C PRO A 39 6.85 12.57 -8.04
N ARG A 40 5.82 12.69 -8.89
CA ARG A 40 5.32 13.96 -9.39
C ARG A 40 4.81 14.88 -8.28
N ILE A 41 4.17 14.29 -7.27
CA ILE A 41 3.75 14.92 -6.03
C ILE A 41 4.35 14.14 -4.86
N GLN A 42 4.90 14.84 -3.88
CA GLN A 42 5.17 14.31 -2.54
C GLN A 42 4.25 15.06 -1.56
N LEU A 43 3.62 14.34 -0.61
CA LEU A 43 2.86 14.96 0.47
C LEU A 43 3.22 14.29 1.81
N ASN A 44 3.65 15.10 2.77
CA ASN A 44 3.88 14.64 4.14
C ASN A 44 2.57 14.53 4.93
N PHE A 45 2.61 13.85 6.08
CA PHE A 45 1.42 13.59 6.90
C PHE A 45 0.63 14.86 7.26
N ARG A 46 1.31 15.99 7.53
CA ARG A 46 0.66 17.26 7.89
C ARG A 46 -0.04 17.91 6.70
N GLU A 47 0.49 17.78 5.50
CA GLU A 47 -0.12 18.33 4.28
C GLU A 47 -1.37 17.52 3.88
N LEU A 48 -1.33 16.21 4.06
CA LEU A 48 -2.47 15.32 3.89
C LEU A 48 -3.60 15.63 4.88
N GLN A 49 -3.26 15.84 6.15
CA GLN A 49 -4.22 16.25 7.19
C GLN A 49 -4.77 17.66 6.93
N ALA A 50 -3.92 18.64 6.63
CA ALA A 50 -4.32 20.03 6.39
C ALA A 50 -5.15 20.22 5.09
N SER A 51 -5.02 19.32 4.12
CA SER A 51 -5.86 19.29 2.92
C SER A 51 -7.19 18.54 3.11
N GLY A 52 -7.41 17.89 4.26
CA GLY A 52 -8.58 17.04 4.50
C GLY A 52 -8.63 15.80 3.59
N THR A 53 -7.48 15.37 3.06
CA THR A 53 -7.37 14.20 2.15
C THR A 53 -6.83 12.95 2.84
N LEU A 54 -6.81 12.98 4.17
CA LEU A 54 -6.44 11.91 5.08
C LEU A 54 -7.37 11.95 6.29
N GLN A 55 -7.87 10.78 6.69
CA GLN A 55 -8.54 10.53 7.96
C GLN A 55 -7.81 9.39 8.67
N ASN A 56 -7.74 9.41 10.00
CA ASN A 56 -6.97 8.40 10.76
C ASN A 56 -7.66 7.89 12.03
N PHE A 57 -7.67 6.57 12.19
CA PHE A 57 -8.18 5.88 13.37
C PHE A 57 -7.04 5.18 14.14
N SER A 58 -7.02 5.35 15.46
CA SER A 58 -6.09 4.68 16.38
C SER A 58 -6.74 4.46 17.75
N LEU A 59 -6.38 3.37 18.42
CA LEU A 59 -6.76 3.11 19.82
C LEU A 59 -5.81 3.86 20.78
N LEU A 60 -6.21 4.00 22.05
CA LEU A 60 -5.48 4.80 23.06
C LEU A 60 -4.06 4.28 23.39
N SER A 61 -3.85 2.96 23.35
CA SER A 61 -2.50 2.40 23.46
C SER A 61 -1.74 2.61 22.16
N ARG A 62 -0.42 2.86 22.24
CA ARG A 62 0.46 2.73 21.08
C ARG A 62 0.67 1.24 20.76
N ASN A 63 1.03 0.95 19.50
CA ASN A 63 1.37 -0.39 18.99
C ASN A 63 0.28 -1.47 19.24
N ASN A 64 -0.85 -1.38 18.50
CA ASN A 64 -1.94 -2.36 18.57
C ASN A 64 -1.98 -3.33 17.38
N ASP A 65 -1.04 -3.26 16.44
CA ASP A 65 -0.91 -4.23 15.34
C ASP A 65 -2.21 -4.42 14.51
N PHE A 66 -2.63 -3.37 13.79
CA PHE A 66 -3.88 -3.34 13.02
C PHE A 66 -3.78 -4.15 11.70
N ARG A 67 -3.37 -5.42 11.78
CA ARG A 67 -2.93 -6.24 10.63
C ARG A 67 -4.07 -6.80 9.79
N ILE A 68 -5.24 -7.03 10.38
CA ILE A 68 -6.40 -7.66 9.72
C ILE A 68 -7.44 -6.61 9.35
N LEU A 69 -7.72 -6.48 8.05
CA LEU A 69 -8.70 -5.56 7.47
C LEU A 69 -9.73 -6.35 6.64
N LEU A 70 -11.01 -6.21 6.96
CA LEU A 70 -12.14 -6.76 6.18
C LEU A 70 -13.07 -5.61 5.75
N LEU A 71 -13.34 -5.52 4.45
CA LEU A 71 -14.29 -4.55 3.88
C LEU A 71 -15.64 -5.25 3.68
N ASP A 72 -16.72 -4.60 4.15
CA ASP A 72 -18.09 -4.95 3.85
C ASP A 72 -18.73 -3.80 3.05
N GLU A 73 -18.57 -3.87 1.73
CA GLU A 73 -19.12 -2.86 0.82
C GLU A 73 -20.65 -2.86 0.73
N ASP A 74 -21.33 -3.88 1.28
CA ASP A 74 -22.79 -4.04 1.28
C ASP A 74 -23.44 -3.49 2.56
N GLN A 75 -22.72 -3.48 3.68
CA GLN A 75 -23.14 -2.88 4.96
C GLN A 75 -22.48 -1.52 5.27
N ASP A 76 -21.75 -0.91 4.32
CA ASP A 76 -21.02 0.36 4.52
C ASP A 76 -19.97 0.31 5.64
N ARG A 77 -19.42 -0.88 5.94
CA ARG A 77 -18.57 -1.13 7.13
C ARG A 77 -17.17 -1.64 6.82
N PHE A 78 -16.25 -1.30 7.70
CA PHE A 78 -14.86 -1.70 7.65
C PHE A 78 -14.44 -2.25 9.01
N PHE A 79 -14.09 -3.54 9.06
CA PHE A 79 -13.76 -4.26 10.28
C PHE A 79 -12.25 -4.42 10.42
N VAL A 80 -11.74 -4.15 11.62
CA VAL A 80 -10.31 -4.12 11.93
C VAL A 80 -10.00 -5.03 13.11
N GLY A 81 -9.01 -5.91 12.94
CA GLY A 81 -8.44 -6.74 13.99
C GLY A 81 -7.17 -6.11 14.55
N ALA A 82 -7.09 -6.00 15.88
CA ALA A 82 -5.97 -5.45 16.62
C ALA A 82 -5.66 -6.27 17.89
N LYS A 83 -4.65 -5.86 18.65
CA LYS A 83 -4.31 -6.42 19.97
C LYS A 83 -5.43 -6.18 20.98
N ASP A 84 -5.94 -7.27 21.55
CA ASP A 84 -7.04 -7.36 22.52
C ASP A 84 -8.36 -6.65 22.05
N HIS A 85 -8.53 -6.33 20.76
CA HIS A 85 -9.69 -5.56 20.24
C HIS A 85 -10.16 -5.98 18.84
N VAL A 86 -11.47 -5.93 18.63
CA VAL A 86 -12.14 -5.93 17.31
C VAL A 86 -12.84 -4.58 17.13
N VAL A 87 -12.72 -3.96 15.96
CA VAL A 87 -13.30 -2.63 15.68
C VAL A 87 -14.15 -2.66 14.40
N SER A 88 -15.25 -1.90 14.38
CA SER A 88 -16.07 -1.62 13.20
C SER A 88 -16.13 -0.10 12.96
N LEU A 89 -15.73 0.33 11.77
CA LEU A 89 -15.68 1.73 11.32
C LEU A 89 -16.66 1.96 10.15
N ASP A 90 -17.14 3.20 9.99
CA ASP A 90 -17.91 3.64 8.81
C ASP A 90 -16.95 3.75 7.61
N MET A 91 -17.26 3.11 6.47
CA MET A 91 -16.39 3.13 5.29
C MET A 91 -16.22 4.52 4.67
N ASN A 92 -17.15 5.44 4.92
CA ASN A 92 -17.17 6.77 4.32
C ASN A 92 -16.33 7.76 5.14
N ASN A 93 -16.26 7.57 6.47
CA ASN A 93 -15.33 8.25 7.36
C ASN A 93 -14.97 7.36 8.56
N ILE A 94 -13.74 6.83 8.59
CA ILE A 94 -13.27 5.94 9.66
C ILE A 94 -13.16 6.58 11.06
N GLU A 95 -13.19 7.91 11.18
CA GLU A 95 -13.20 8.63 12.47
C GLU A 95 -14.61 8.68 13.08
N ARG A 96 -15.66 8.38 12.30
CA ARG A 96 -17.04 8.56 12.71
C ARG A 96 -17.52 7.45 13.64
N GLU A 97 -17.64 7.80 14.92
CA GLU A 97 -18.36 7.03 15.95
C GLU A 97 -17.98 5.52 16.00
N PRO A 98 -16.67 5.19 16.09
CA PRO A 98 -16.15 3.83 15.93
C PRO A 98 -16.68 2.86 16.99
N LEU A 99 -17.20 1.71 16.57
CA LEU A 99 -17.64 0.65 17.49
C LEU A 99 -16.45 -0.26 17.83
N THR A 100 -16.06 -0.31 19.10
CA THR A 100 -14.91 -1.10 19.58
C THR A 100 -15.36 -2.16 20.58
N ALA A 101 -15.08 -3.42 20.29
CA ALA A 101 -15.30 -4.56 21.18
C ALA A 101 -13.96 -5.03 21.77
N TYR A 102 -13.80 -4.87 23.09
CA TYR A 102 -12.63 -5.34 23.83
C TYR A 102 -12.71 -6.86 24.05
N TRP A 103 -11.67 -7.58 23.64
CA TRP A 103 -11.61 -9.04 23.64
C TRP A 103 -10.22 -9.54 24.05
N PRO A 104 -9.85 -9.37 25.34
CA PRO A 104 -8.52 -9.76 25.82
C PRO A 104 -8.37 -11.26 25.97
N ALA A 105 -7.12 -11.74 25.97
CA ALA A 105 -6.82 -13.11 26.41
C ALA A 105 -7.13 -13.30 27.91
N GLY A 106 -7.51 -14.51 28.31
CA GLY A 106 -7.81 -14.87 29.70
C GLY A 106 -6.59 -14.72 30.62
N ARG A 107 -6.81 -14.53 31.93
CA ARG A 107 -5.73 -14.29 32.90
C ARG A 107 -4.75 -15.44 32.93
N ASP A 108 -5.27 -16.65 33.08
CA ASP A 108 -4.53 -17.91 33.17
C ASP A 108 -3.58 -18.05 31.96
N SER A 109 -4.09 -17.90 30.73
CA SER A 109 -3.28 -17.93 29.50
C SER A 109 -2.27 -16.77 29.41
N LYS A 110 -2.59 -15.57 29.92
CA LYS A 110 -1.62 -14.46 30.03
C LYS A 110 -0.53 -14.73 31.09
N GLU A 111 -0.78 -15.57 32.08
CA GLU A 111 0.20 -15.99 33.09
C GLU A 111 1.07 -17.15 32.57
N GLU A 112 0.46 -18.17 31.95
CA GLU A 112 1.16 -19.24 31.22
C GLU A 112 2.11 -18.69 30.15
N CYS A 113 1.65 -17.71 29.36
CA CYS A 113 2.44 -17.03 28.33
C CYS A 113 3.72 -16.38 28.91
N LYS A 114 3.63 -15.76 30.09
CA LYS A 114 4.77 -15.13 30.78
C LYS A 114 5.71 -16.18 31.37
N LEU A 115 5.17 -17.23 31.98
CA LEU A 115 5.94 -18.36 32.51
C LEU A 115 6.70 -19.11 31.40
N ALA A 116 6.14 -19.14 30.19
CA ALA A 116 6.80 -19.66 28.99
C ALA A 116 7.80 -18.68 28.34
N GLY A 117 8.23 -17.63 29.05
CA GLY A 117 9.31 -16.72 28.65
C GLY A 117 8.97 -15.78 27.49
N LYS A 118 7.68 -15.53 27.22
CA LYS A 118 7.25 -14.55 26.21
C LYS A 118 7.20 -13.15 26.81
N ASP A 119 7.32 -12.14 25.94
CA ASP A 119 7.19 -10.74 26.32
C ASP A 119 5.81 -10.45 26.96
N ALA A 120 5.87 -10.10 28.25
CA ALA A 120 4.71 -9.88 29.12
C ALA A 120 3.87 -8.65 28.73
N GLU A 121 4.48 -7.68 28.04
CA GLU A 121 3.90 -6.37 27.72
C GLU A 121 3.54 -6.29 26.24
N GLY A 122 4.42 -6.77 25.36
CA GLY A 122 4.18 -6.90 23.93
C GLY A 122 3.32 -8.10 23.55
N GLU A 123 3.80 -9.33 23.79
CA GLU A 123 3.27 -10.55 23.15
C GLU A 123 2.09 -11.22 23.87
N CYS A 124 1.99 -11.14 25.20
CA CYS A 124 0.94 -11.82 25.98
C CYS A 124 -0.43 -11.09 25.94
N GLY A 125 -0.91 -10.82 24.73
CA GLY A 125 -2.25 -10.30 24.40
C GLY A 125 -2.97 -11.18 23.37
N ASN A 126 -4.27 -10.93 23.16
CA ASN A 126 -5.05 -11.57 22.12
C ASN A 126 -4.96 -10.76 20.81
N PHE A 127 -3.99 -11.07 19.94
CA PHE A 127 -3.88 -10.41 18.65
C PHE A 127 -4.88 -11.02 17.68
N VAL A 128 -5.86 -10.24 17.22
CA VAL A 128 -6.83 -10.70 16.21
C VAL A 128 -6.10 -11.00 14.90
N ARG A 129 -6.34 -12.19 14.34
CA ARG A 129 -5.68 -12.73 13.15
C ARG A 129 -6.66 -13.30 12.12
N VAL A 130 -7.92 -13.49 12.49
CA VAL A 130 -9.02 -13.87 11.59
C VAL A 130 -10.18 -12.94 11.84
N ILE A 131 -10.68 -12.31 10.78
CA ILE A 131 -12.04 -11.74 10.70
C ILE A 131 -12.58 -12.16 9.33
N GLN A 132 -13.64 -12.95 9.30
CA GLN A 132 -14.24 -13.50 8.08
C GLN A 132 -15.77 -13.38 8.13
N PRO A 133 -16.45 -13.14 7.00
CA PRO A 133 -17.91 -13.22 6.98
C PRO A 133 -18.35 -14.69 7.16
N TYR A 134 -19.06 -14.98 8.25
CA TYR A 134 -19.66 -16.32 8.46
C TYR A 134 -21.05 -16.38 7.81
N ASN A 135 -21.87 -15.37 8.06
CA ASN A 135 -23.14 -15.16 7.36
C ASN A 135 -23.49 -13.65 7.32
N ARG A 136 -24.68 -13.31 6.82
CA ARG A 136 -25.13 -11.90 6.66
C ARG A 136 -25.26 -11.09 7.95
N THR A 137 -25.14 -11.69 9.14
CA THR A 137 -25.21 -10.96 10.42
C THR A 137 -24.09 -11.28 11.40
N HIS A 138 -23.23 -12.25 11.08
CA HIS A 138 -22.15 -12.69 11.96
C HIS A 138 -20.83 -12.79 11.20
N LEU A 139 -19.78 -12.24 11.81
CA LEU A 139 -18.39 -12.51 11.44
C LEU A 139 -17.85 -13.64 12.31
N TYR A 140 -17.02 -14.50 11.74
CA TYR A 140 -16.17 -15.41 12.49
C TYR A 140 -14.84 -14.71 12.81
N VAL A 141 -14.45 -14.70 14.09
CA VAL A 141 -13.30 -13.94 14.57
C VAL A 141 -12.39 -14.83 15.41
N CYS A 142 -11.08 -14.78 15.17
CA CYS A 142 -10.07 -15.47 15.97
C CYS A 142 -8.87 -14.60 16.29
N GLY A 143 -8.22 -14.89 17.42
CA GLY A 143 -6.94 -14.28 17.78
C GLY A 143 -6.03 -15.22 18.58
N THR A 144 -4.79 -14.77 18.79
CA THR A 144 -3.71 -15.58 19.39
C THR A 144 -3.96 -15.98 20.85
N GLY A 145 -4.88 -15.32 21.55
CA GLY A 145 -5.24 -15.63 22.93
C GLY A 145 -4.06 -15.67 23.91
N ALA A 146 -3.03 -14.84 23.71
CA ALA A 146 -1.75 -14.90 24.43
C ALA A 146 -1.08 -16.29 24.34
N TYR A 147 -0.77 -16.74 23.11
CA TYR A 147 -0.26 -18.08 22.81
C TYR A 147 -1.22 -19.24 23.18
N HIS A 148 -2.52 -18.96 23.30
CA HIS A 148 -3.57 -19.97 23.42
C HIS A 148 -4.76 -19.60 22.50
N PRO A 149 -4.71 -19.91 21.19
CA PRO A 149 -5.64 -19.38 20.20
C PRO A 149 -7.11 -19.67 20.48
N ILE A 150 -7.94 -18.63 20.33
CA ILE A 150 -9.38 -18.63 20.59
C ILE A 150 -10.16 -18.04 19.41
N CYS A 151 -11.41 -18.48 19.25
CA CYS A 151 -12.36 -17.92 18.29
C CYS A 151 -13.74 -17.66 18.91
N THR A 152 -14.51 -16.76 18.30
CA THR A 152 -15.90 -16.44 18.63
C THR A 152 -16.65 -15.90 17.40
N TYR A 153 -17.97 -15.78 17.49
CA TYR A 153 -18.79 -15.09 16.48
C TYR A 153 -19.08 -13.67 16.95
N ALA A 154 -18.90 -12.69 16.06
CA ALA A 154 -19.27 -11.30 16.28
C ALA A 154 -20.57 -10.99 15.53
N ASN A 155 -21.66 -10.72 16.25
CA ASN A 155 -22.89 -10.20 15.66
C ASN A 155 -22.66 -8.74 15.26
N VAL A 156 -22.93 -8.42 13.99
CA VAL A 156 -22.75 -7.09 13.40
C VAL A 156 -24.08 -6.44 12.98
N GLY A 157 -25.22 -7.08 13.24
CA GLY A 157 -26.51 -6.64 12.67
C GLY A 157 -26.66 -7.03 11.20
N ARG A 158 -27.68 -6.54 10.51
CA ARG A 158 -28.02 -6.92 9.12
C ARG A 158 -27.87 -5.77 8.12
N ARG A 159 -27.79 -4.52 8.59
CA ARG A 159 -27.69 -3.31 7.79
C ARG A 159 -26.66 -2.33 8.36
N ALA A 160 -26.27 -1.36 7.55
CA ALA A 160 -25.40 -0.26 7.95
C ALA A 160 -25.89 0.45 9.23
N GLU A 161 -27.20 0.67 9.37
CA GLU A 161 -27.81 1.39 10.49
C GLU A 161 -27.89 0.57 11.80
N ASP A 162 -27.75 -0.76 11.73
CA ASP A 162 -27.85 -1.66 12.89
C ASP A 162 -26.57 -1.57 13.73
N ARG A 163 -26.33 -0.47 14.44
CA ARG A 163 -25.07 -0.09 15.15
C ARG A 163 -24.60 -1.13 16.19
N THR A 164 -24.05 -2.24 15.72
CA THR A 164 -23.83 -3.46 16.50
C THR A 164 -22.43 -4.01 16.23
N LEU A 165 -21.70 -4.30 17.30
CA LEU A 165 -20.50 -5.14 17.28
C LEU A 165 -20.46 -5.92 18.60
N LEU A 166 -21.18 -7.03 18.66
CA LEU A 166 -21.37 -7.83 19.87
C LEU A 166 -20.71 -9.20 19.72
N LEU A 167 -19.64 -9.42 20.50
CA LEU A 167 -18.97 -10.71 20.57
C LEU A 167 -19.80 -11.70 21.40
N SER A 168 -19.89 -12.94 20.94
CA SER A 168 -20.72 -13.96 21.59
C SER A 168 -20.19 -14.28 22.99
N HIS A 169 -21.01 -14.02 24.02
CA HIS A 169 -20.68 -14.20 25.44
C HIS A 169 -20.59 -15.67 25.91
N GLY A 170 -20.53 -16.64 25.00
CA GLY A 170 -20.32 -18.06 25.32
C GLY A 170 -18.86 -18.37 25.65
N LYS A 171 -18.59 -19.63 26.04
CA LYS A 171 -17.21 -20.11 26.11
C LYS A 171 -16.59 -20.04 24.70
N PRO A 172 -15.42 -19.40 24.52
CA PRO A 172 -14.81 -19.28 23.19
C PRO A 172 -14.45 -20.65 22.62
N GLU A 173 -14.54 -20.78 21.31
CA GLU A 173 -14.05 -21.96 20.58
C GLU A 173 -12.52 -22.02 20.62
N SER A 174 -11.95 -23.23 20.50
CA SER A 174 -10.53 -23.35 20.22
C SER A 174 -10.20 -22.79 18.82
N GLY A 175 -9.19 -21.93 18.76
CA GLY A 175 -8.61 -21.39 17.55
C GLY A 175 -7.48 -22.22 16.96
N LYS A 176 -7.15 -23.38 17.54
CA LYS A 176 -6.08 -24.26 17.03
C LYS A 176 -6.38 -24.67 15.58
N GLY A 177 -5.50 -24.29 14.65
CA GLY A 177 -5.68 -24.53 13.21
C GLY A 177 -6.56 -23.53 12.48
N LYS A 178 -7.12 -22.55 13.19
CA LYS A 178 -7.87 -21.42 12.63
C LYS A 178 -7.01 -20.15 12.67
N CYS A 179 -6.25 -19.99 13.75
CA CYS A 179 -5.32 -18.90 14.06
C CYS A 179 -3.98 -19.46 14.54
N SER A 180 -2.87 -18.75 14.29
CA SER A 180 -1.55 -19.09 14.84
C SER A 180 -1.40 -18.75 16.31
N TYR A 181 -0.47 -19.43 16.99
CA TYR A 181 -0.14 -19.23 18.41
C TYR A 181 0.62 -17.92 18.66
N SER A 182 1.70 -17.68 17.92
CA SER A 182 2.51 -16.47 18.06
C SER A 182 1.94 -15.30 17.23
N PRO A 183 1.90 -14.07 17.75
CA PRO A 183 1.59 -12.88 16.96
C PRO A 183 2.69 -12.51 15.95
N LYS A 184 3.89 -13.11 16.06
CA LYS A 184 5.02 -12.88 15.14
C LYS A 184 4.93 -13.72 13.86
N LEU A 185 4.09 -14.75 13.83
CA LEU A 185 3.86 -15.57 12.64
C LEU A 185 2.72 -14.97 11.79
N GLU A 186 2.95 -14.85 10.49
CA GLU A 186 1.89 -14.52 9.55
C GLU A 186 0.91 -15.69 9.42
N SER A 187 -0.35 -15.33 9.17
CA SER A 187 -1.43 -16.28 8.97
C SER A 187 -2.46 -15.69 8.03
N VAL A 188 -3.06 -16.55 7.20
CA VAL A 188 -4.10 -16.19 6.25
C VAL A 188 -5.30 -17.10 6.44
N SER A 189 -6.49 -16.60 6.13
CA SER A 189 -7.74 -17.36 6.20
C SER A 189 -8.69 -16.94 5.08
N LEU A 190 -9.62 -17.83 4.73
CA LEU A 190 -10.75 -17.56 3.85
C LEU A 190 -11.93 -18.46 4.25
N MET A 191 -13.11 -17.86 4.45
CA MET A 191 -14.35 -18.61 4.67
C MET A 191 -15.02 -18.96 3.34
N ILE A 192 -15.37 -20.22 3.15
CA ILE A 192 -16.09 -20.72 1.96
C ILE A 192 -17.18 -21.68 2.43
N ASN A 193 -18.46 -21.37 2.15
CA ASN A 193 -19.61 -22.22 2.49
C ASN A 193 -19.68 -22.64 3.98
N GLU A 194 -19.46 -21.69 4.90
CA GLU A 194 -19.34 -21.92 6.36
C GLU A 194 -18.10 -22.74 6.79
N GLU A 195 -17.23 -23.17 5.86
CA GLU A 195 -15.96 -23.83 6.15
C GLU A 195 -14.79 -22.83 6.13
N LEU A 196 -13.97 -22.84 7.19
CA LEU A 196 -12.79 -21.96 7.28
C LEU A 196 -11.55 -22.69 6.77
N CYS A 197 -10.99 -22.19 5.66
CA CYS A 197 -9.65 -22.54 5.21
C CYS A 197 -8.62 -21.58 5.83
N SER A 198 -7.53 -22.09 6.40
CA SER A 198 -6.47 -21.30 7.02
C SER A 198 -5.07 -21.82 6.66
N GLY A 199 -4.14 -20.89 6.42
CA GLY A 199 -2.69 -21.14 6.37
C GLY A 199 -2.04 -20.66 7.66
N VAL A 200 -1.63 -21.60 8.53
CA VAL A 200 -1.25 -21.34 9.93
C VAL A 200 -0.22 -22.35 10.44
N TYR A 201 0.43 -22.02 11.57
CA TYR A 201 1.15 -22.99 12.42
C TYR A 201 0.24 -23.51 13.55
N LEU A 202 0.26 -24.81 13.80
CA LEU A 202 -0.63 -25.52 14.74
C LEU A 202 -0.12 -25.61 16.19
N ASP A 203 1.11 -25.18 16.44
CA ASP A 203 1.84 -25.41 17.68
C ASP A 203 2.42 -24.12 18.29
N PHE A 204 2.71 -24.18 19.59
CA PHE A 204 3.31 -23.07 20.33
C PHE A 204 4.72 -22.69 19.83
N MET A 205 5.47 -23.66 19.28
CA MET A 205 6.85 -23.46 18.82
C MET A 205 6.95 -22.87 17.42
N GLY A 206 5.87 -22.91 16.62
CA GLY A 206 5.89 -22.45 15.23
C GLY A 206 6.62 -23.42 14.29
N THR A 207 6.34 -24.72 14.42
CA THR A 207 7.00 -25.79 13.64
C THR A 207 6.03 -26.63 12.79
N ASP A 208 4.78 -26.80 13.21
CA ASP A 208 3.76 -27.58 12.49
C ASP A 208 2.92 -26.69 11.57
N ALA A 209 3.51 -26.31 10.44
CA ALA A 209 2.85 -25.54 9.40
C ALA A 209 1.78 -26.35 8.64
N THR A 210 0.65 -25.74 8.32
CA THR A 210 -0.40 -26.38 7.54
C THR A 210 -1.25 -25.42 6.71
N LEU A 211 -1.76 -25.92 5.58
CA LEU A 211 -3.05 -25.48 5.04
C LEU A 211 -4.14 -26.41 5.62
N PHE A 212 -5.16 -25.85 6.26
CA PHE A 212 -6.16 -26.62 7.02
C PHE A 212 -7.59 -26.13 6.74
N ARG A 213 -8.54 -27.05 6.54
CA ARG A 213 -9.99 -26.76 6.41
C ARG A 213 -10.73 -27.21 7.68
N THR A 214 -11.55 -26.32 8.24
CA THR A 214 -12.25 -26.51 9.53
C THR A 214 -13.69 -25.96 9.48
N LEU A 215 -14.43 -26.05 10.60
CA LEU A 215 -15.84 -25.65 10.81
C LEU A 215 -16.91 -26.43 10.04
N GLY A 216 -16.57 -27.00 8.89
CA GLY A 216 -17.49 -27.79 8.07
C GLY A 216 -18.03 -29.08 8.71
N LYS A 217 -19.06 -29.64 8.04
CA LYS A 217 -19.59 -30.99 8.31
C LYS A 217 -18.67 -32.17 7.91
N PRO A 218 -17.84 -32.12 6.84
CA PRO A 218 -16.86 -33.16 6.59
C PRO A 218 -15.73 -33.12 7.63
N HIS A 219 -14.91 -34.17 7.67
CA HIS A 219 -13.69 -34.14 8.49
C HIS A 219 -12.76 -33.01 8.04
N SER A 220 -12.01 -32.45 8.99
CA SER A 220 -11.01 -31.43 8.70
C SER A 220 -9.86 -32.00 7.86
N LEU A 221 -9.43 -31.26 6.83
CA LEU A 221 -8.36 -31.67 5.91
C LEU A 221 -7.12 -30.82 6.13
N ARG A 222 -5.99 -31.46 6.46
CA ARG A 222 -4.68 -30.80 6.61
C ARG A 222 -3.69 -31.16 5.50
N THR A 223 -2.59 -30.42 5.38
CA THR A 223 -1.43 -30.87 4.59
C THR A 223 -0.68 -31.98 5.32
N ASP A 224 0.06 -32.81 4.56
CA ASP A 224 0.79 -33.94 5.09
C ASP A 224 1.85 -33.50 6.13
N GLN A 225 1.67 -33.92 7.38
CA GLN A 225 2.44 -33.43 8.52
C GLN A 225 3.88 -33.92 8.46
N TYR A 226 4.84 -33.03 8.78
CA TYR A 226 6.29 -33.29 8.73
C TYR A 226 6.85 -33.66 7.33
N ASN A 227 6.05 -33.59 6.26
CA ASN A 227 6.48 -33.86 4.90
C ASN A 227 6.95 -32.58 4.21
N SER A 228 8.26 -32.30 4.27
CA SER A 228 8.86 -31.07 3.72
C SER A 228 8.70 -30.90 2.19
N ARG A 229 8.33 -31.96 1.45
CA ARG A 229 7.94 -31.82 0.04
C ARG A 229 6.67 -30.98 -0.12
N TRP A 230 5.77 -31.01 0.86
CA TRP A 230 4.49 -30.29 0.84
C TRP A 230 4.67 -28.83 1.27
N LEU A 231 5.23 -28.61 2.47
CA LEU A 231 5.48 -27.29 3.05
C LEU A 231 6.79 -27.33 3.84
N ASN A 232 7.68 -26.35 3.63
CA ASN A 232 8.99 -26.30 4.28
C ASN A 232 9.26 -24.92 4.91
N GLU A 233 8.87 -24.75 6.18
CA GLU A 233 8.86 -23.45 6.87
C GLU A 233 8.16 -22.33 6.06
N PRO A 234 6.89 -22.50 5.67
CA PRO A 234 6.17 -21.52 4.86
C PRO A 234 5.81 -20.24 5.65
N VAL A 235 5.78 -19.12 4.93
CA VAL A 235 5.11 -17.87 5.33
C VAL A 235 3.95 -17.68 4.36
N PHE A 236 2.72 -17.89 4.85
CA PHE A 236 1.49 -17.71 4.06
C PHE A 236 1.10 -16.22 4.00
N LEU A 237 0.56 -15.77 2.86
CA LEU A 237 0.31 -14.36 2.59
C LEU A 237 -1.12 -14.08 2.15
N ASP A 238 -1.65 -14.86 1.20
CA ASP A 238 -2.96 -14.60 0.58
C ASP A 238 -3.66 -15.90 0.13
N MET A 239 -5.00 -15.87 0.05
CA MET A 239 -5.86 -17.00 -0.30
C MET A 239 -7.09 -16.55 -1.09
N HIS A 240 -7.32 -17.16 -2.25
CA HIS A 240 -8.39 -16.79 -3.18
C HIS A 240 -9.06 -18.04 -3.78
N MET A 241 -10.39 -18.04 -3.83
CA MET A 241 -11.14 -19.00 -4.66
C MET A 241 -11.14 -18.51 -6.11
N ILE A 242 -10.73 -19.37 -7.05
CA ILE A 242 -10.73 -19.09 -8.49
C ILE A 242 -11.30 -20.33 -9.22
N PRO A 243 -12.42 -20.21 -9.96
CA PRO A 243 -12.94 -21.30 -10.79
C PRO A 243 -11.98 -21.67 -11.91
N ASP A 244 -11.73 -22.97 -12.15
CA ASP A 244 -10.91 -23.42 -13.28
C ASP A 244 -11.69 -23.67 -14.57
N SER A 245 -13.01 -23.94 -14.49
CA SER A 245 -13.86 -24.25 -15.64
C SER A 245 -15.21 -23.52 -15.55
N GLY A 246 -16.24 -23.99 -16.27
CA GLY A 246 -17.63 -23.58 -16.06
C GLY A 246 -18.37 -24.41 -15.00
N ASP A 247 -17.80 -25.54 -14.58
CA ASP A 247 -18.34 -26.41 -13.53
C ASP A 247 -17.77 -26.01 -12.17
N ARG A 248 -18.66 -25.87 -11.18
CA ARG A 248 -18.31 -25.51 -9.80
C ARG A 248 -17.58 -26.63 -9.06
N ASN A 249 -17.67 -27.87 -9.53
CA ASN A 249 -16.86 -28.97 -9.03
C ASN A 249 -15.37 -28.83 -9.40
N ASP A 250 -15.02 -27.99 -10.39
CA ASP A 250 -13.63 -27.62 -10.68
C ASP A 250 -13.14 -26.40 -9.89
N ASP A 251 -13.97 -25.78 -9.03
CA ASP A 251 -13.60 -24.61 -8.20
C ASP A 251 -12.43 -24.96 -7.25
N LYS A 252 -11.37 -24.15 -7.29
CA LYS A 252 -10.15 -24.37 -6.50
C LYS A 252 -9.85 -23.19 -5.57
N LEU A 253 -9.33 -23.53 -4.40
CA LEU A 253 -8.66 -22.58 -3.51
C LEU A 253 -7.20 -22.49 -3.96
N TYR A 254 -6.81 -21.31 -4.45
CA TYR A 254 -5.43 -20.94 -4.70
C TYR A 254 -4.87 -20.17 -3.50
N PHE A 255 -3.63 -20.46 -3.13
CA PHE A 255 -2.98 -19.87 -1.94
C PHE A 255 -1.52 -19.51 -2.23
N PHE A 256 -1.10 -18.38 -1.67
CA PHE A 256 0.18 -17.75 -1.96
C PHE A 256 1.04 -17.69 -0.71
N PHE A 257 2.30 -18.09 -0.86
CA PHE A 257 3.25 -18.23 0.24
C PHE A 257 4.68 -18.16 -0.27
N ARG A 258 5.64 -18.07 0.64
CA ARG A 258 7.05 -18.37 0.37
C ARG A 258 7.56 -19.41 1.36
N GLU A 259 8.50 -20.24 0.97
CA GLU A 259 9.03 -21.35 1.78
C GLU A 259 10.52 -21.58 1.49
N LYS A 260 11.21 -22.34 2.34
CA LYS A 260 12.57 -22.83 2.04
C LYS A 260 12.52 -23.84 0.91
N ALA A 261 13.22 -23.56 -0.19
CA ALA A 261 13.17 -24.36 -1.40
C ALA A 261 13.81 -25.75 -1.20
N THR A 262 13.06 -26.82 -1.48
CA THR A 262 13.60 -28.20 -1.51
C THR A 262 14.41 -28.48 -2.79
N GLU A 263 14.23 -27.63 -3.81
CA GLU A 263 14.83 -27.76 -5.14
C GLU A 263 16.22 -27.13 -5.25
N SER A 264 16.57 -26.19 -4.36
CA SER A 264 17.87 -25.47 -4.38
C SER A 264 19.05 -26.27 -3.82
N GLY A 265 18.84 -27.54 -3.46
CA GLY A 265 19.89 -28.45 -2.99
C GLY A 265 20.54 -27.97 -1.70
N ASN A 266 21.85 -27.70 -1.75
CA ASN A 266 22.61 -27.22 -0.59
C ASN A 266 22.51 -25.70 -0.38
N GLN A 267 21.96 -24.94 -1.33
CA GLN A 267 21.69 -23.51 -1.14
C GLN A 267 20.43 -23.35 -0.29
N LYS A 268 20.51 -22.56 0.79
CA LYS A 268 19.38 -22.25 1.69
C LYS A 268 18.48 -21.16 1.10
N SER A 269 18.00 -21.38 -0.12
CA SER A 269 17.16 -20.43 -0.85
C SER A 269 15.72 -20.47 -0.34
N VAL A 270 15.08 -19.30 -0.29
CA VAL A 270 13.62 -19.18 -0.18
C VAL A 270 13.07 -19.09 -1.60
N TYR A 271 11.90 -19.68 -1.88
CA TYR A 271 11.16 -19.47 -3.13
C TYR A 271 9.73 -19.02 -2.87
N ALA A 272 9.25 -18.09 -3.69
CA ALA A 272 7.85 -17.74 -3.81
C ALA A 272 7.04 -18.88 -4.45
N ARG A 273 5.84 -19.11 -3.96
CA ARG A 273 4.96 -20.22 -4.37
C ARG A 273 3.53 -19.76 -4.60
N ILE A 274 2.91 -20.39 -5.59
CA ILE A 274 1.46 -20.56 -5.68
C ILE A 274 1.14 -22.03 -5.46
N GLY A 275 0.15 -22.31 -4.61
CA GLY A 275 -0.42 -23.63 -4.42
C GLY A 275 -1.91 -23.67 -4.74
N ARG A 276 -2.46 -24.88 -4.95
CA ARG A 276 -3.90 -25.09 -5.17
C ARG A 276 -4.41 -26.38 -4.53
N VAL A 277 -5.67 -26.37 -4.11
CA VAL A 277 -6.48 -27.53 -3.72
C VAL A 277 -7.91 -27.39 -4.28
N CYS A 278 -8.59 -28.50 -4.51
CA CYS A 278 -10.02 -28.50 -4.85
C CYS A 278 -10.89 -28.24 -3.63
N ILE A 279 -11.93 -27.42 -3.76
CA ILE A 279 -12.77 -27.04 -2.62
C ILE A 279 -13.59 -28.24 -2.12
N ASN A 280 -14.02 -29.11 -3.03
CA ASN A 280 -14.72 -30.36 -2.78
C ASN A 280 -13.79 -31.57 -2.48
N ASP A 281 -12.52 -31.34 -2.17
CA ASP A 281 -11.62 -32.38 -1.65
C ASP A 281 -12.19 -32.96 -0.32
N MET A 282 -12.06 -34.26 -0.14
CA MET A 282 -12.59 -35.05 0.99
C MET A 282 -11.51 -35.96 1.61
N GLY A 283 -10.26 -35.80 1.16
CA GLY A 283 -9.12 -36.67 1.45
C GLY A 283 -9.21 -38.03 0.78
N GLY A 284 -8.12 -38.79 0.88
CA GLY A 284 -8.07 -40.16 0.37
C GLY A 284 -8.80 -41.16 1.28
N GLN A 285 -9.11 -42.33 0.73
CA GLN A 285 -9.88 -43.38 1.41
C GLN A 285 -9.02 -44.32 2.27
N ARG A 286 -7.72 -44.45 1.97
CA ARG A 286 -6.76 -45.35 2.64
C ARG A 286 -5.48 -44.60 2.99
N SER A 287 -4.78 -44.12 1.97
CA SER A 287 -3.74 -43.09 2.07
C SER A 287 -4.38 -41.71 2.17
N LEU A 288 -3.65 -40.72 2.72
CA LEU A 288 -4.10 -39.32 2.86
C LEU A 288 -5.50 -39.14 3.52
N VAL A 289 -5.89 -40.02 4.45
CA VAL A 289 -7.10 -39.84 5.26
C VAL A 289 -6.99 -38.57 6.10
N ASN A 290 -8.03 -37.72 6.05
CA ASN A 290 -8.09 -36.40 6.68
C ASN A 290 -6.92 -35.46 6.28
N LYS A 291 -6.31 -35.71 5.13
CA LYS A 291 -5.33 -34.86 4.46
C LYS A 291 -5.86 -34.46 3.09
N TRP A 292 -5.40 -33.35 2.52
CA TRP A 292 -5.73 -33.01 1.13
C TRP A 292 -5.28 -34.13 0.19
N SER A 293 -6.02 -34.36 -0.89
CA SER A 293 -5.71 -35.33 -1.95
C SER A 293 -5.54 -34.67 -3.33
N THR A 294 -5.69 -33.34 -3.39
CA THR A 294 -5.59 -32.51 -4.61
C THR A 294 -4.53 -31.40 -4.51
N PHE A 295 -3.72 -31.38 -3.43
CA PHE A 295 -2.68 -30.37 -3.15
C PHE A 295 -1.55 -30.41 -4.18
N LEU A 296 -1.33 -29.28 -4.86
CA LEU A 296 -0.16 -29.03 -5.71
C LEU A 296 0.43 -27.64 -5.47
N LYS A 297 1.73 -27.46 -5.73
CA LYS A 297 2.44 -26.15 -5.71
C LYS A 297 3.42 -25.96 -6.88
N ALA A 298 3.65 -24.71 -7.25
CA ALA A 298 4.64 -24.30 -8.27
C ALA A 298 5.44 -23.08 -7.79
N ARG A 299 6.68 -22.90 -8.29
CA ARG A 299 7.48 -21.67 -8.07
C ARG A 299 6.87 -20.51 -8.86
N LEU A 300 6.71 -19.35 -8.24
CA LEU A 300 6.52 -18.07 -8.92
C LEU A 300 7.91 -17.45 -9.18
N VAL A 301 8.21 -17.05 -10.41
CA VAL A 301 9.49 -16.42 -10.77
C VAL A 301 9.28 -14.95 -11.12
N CYS A 302 9.96 -14.10 -10.36
CA CYS A 302 10.13 -12.68 -10.65
C CYS A 302 11.62 -12.38 -10.73
N SER A 303 12.14 -12.07 -11.92
CA SER A 303 13.55 -11.80 -12.16
C SER A 303 13.77 -10.71 -13.21
N VAL A 304 14.95 -10.09 -13.14
CA VAL A 304 15.50 -9.23 -14.20
C VAL A 304 16.69 -9.94 -14.81
N THR A 305 16.69 -10.11 -16.14
CA THR A 305 17.87 -10.61 -16.88
C THR A 305 18.85 -9.47 -17.12
N GLY A 306 20.11 -9.65 -16.71
CA GLY A 306 21.20 -8.71 -16.99
C GLY A 306 21.64 -8.73 -18.44
N ALA A 307 22.43 -7.73 -18.85
CA ALA A 307 23.03 -7.66 -20.19
C ALA A 307 24.10 -8.75 -20.44
N ASP A 308 24.56 -9.39 -19.36
CA ASP A 308 25.40 -10.60 -19.33
C ASP A 308 24.59 -11.91 -19.42
N GLY A 309 23.26 -11.83 -19.45
CA GLY A 309 22.35 -12.97 -19.42
C GLY A 309 22.06 -13.54 -18.02
N ILE A 310 22.60 -12.95 -16.95
CA ILE A 310 22.41 -13.46 -15.58
C ILE A 310 21.07 -12.97 -15.01
N GLU A 311 20.22 -13.89 -14.56
CA GLU A 311 18.96 -13.54 -13.88
C GLU A 311 19.19 -13.13 -12.42
N THR A 312 18.80 -11.91 -12.08
CA THR A 312 18.64 -11.45 -10.68
C THR A 312 17.22 -11.76 -10.22
N HIS A 313 17.05 -12.77 -9.37
CA HIS A 313 15.74 -13.17 -8.81
C HIS A 313 15.34 -12.36 -7.58
N PHE A 314 14.03 -12.12 -7.45
CA PHE A 314 13.36 -11.56 -6.29
C PHE A 314 12.45 -12.65 -5.69
N ASP A 315 13.00 -13.58 -4.92
CA ASP A 315 12.27 -14.75 -4.43
C ASP A 315 11.46 -14.53 -3.13
N GLU A 316 11.71 -13.44 -2.39
CA GLU A 316 10.97 -13.11 -1.15
C GLU A 316 9.64 -12.41 -1.49
N LEU A 317 8.61 -13.18 -1.84
CA LEU A 317 7.23 -12.67 -2.00
C LEU A 317 6.73 -12.00 -0.71
N GLN A 318 6.29 -10.75 -0.79
CA GLN A 318 5.78 -9.96 0.34
C GLN A 318 4.25 -9.89 0.38
N ASP A 319 3.61 -9.69 -0.78
CA ASP A 319 2.16 -9.46 -0.88
C ASP A 319 1.62 -9.82 -2.26
N ILE A 320 0.31 -10.06 -2.35
CA ILE A 320 -0.41 -10.43 -3.58
C ILE A 320 -1.67 -9.58 -3.73
N PHE A 321 -2.01 -9.23 -4.98
CA PHE A 321 -3.28 -8.62 -5.34
C PHE A 321 -3.88 -9.33 -6.56
N VAL A 322 -5.12 -9.84 -6.43
CA VAL A 322 -5.84 -10.52 -7.50
C VAL A 322 -6.79 -9.54 -8.18
N LEU A 323 -6.34 -8.94 -9.28
CA LEU A 323 -7.14 -8.03 -10.10
C LEU A 323 -8.15 -8.84 -10.92
N LYS A 324 -9.43 -8.74 -10.56
CA LYS A 324 -10.54 -9.36 -11.29
C LYS A 324 -10.72 -8.67 -12.63
N THR A 325 -10.68 -9.44 -13.72
CA THR A 325 -10.98 -8.97 -15.07
C THR A 325 -12.46 -9.24 -15.40
N GLU A 326 -12.88 -8.87 -16.62
CA GLU A 326 -14.24 -9.16 -17.11
C GLU A 326 -14.52 -10.67 -17.23
N GLU A 327 -13.49 -11.51 -17.38
CA GLU A 327 -13.60 -12.95 -17.19
C GLU A 327 -13.14 -13.37 -15.78
N VAL A 328 -14.09 -13.70 -14.91
CA VAL A 328 -13.86 -14.13 -13.52
C VAL A 328 -12.86 -15.30 -13.37
N ARG A 329 -12.72 -16.14 -14.41
CA ARG A 329 -11.77 -17.26 -14.47
C ARG A 329 -10.33 -16.83 -14.78
N ASN A 330 -10.12 -15.65 -15.36
CA ASN A 330 -8.80 -15.16 -15.79
C ASN A 330 -8.47 -13.81 -15.15
N PRO A 331 -8.37 -13.73 -13.80
CA PRO A 331 -7.81 -12.57 -13.14
C PRO A 331 -6.32 -12.41 -13.46
N LEU A 332 -5.82 -11.18 -13.30
CA LEU A 332 -4.38 -10.90 -13.27
C LEU A 332 -3.89 -10.95 -11.82
N ILE A 333 -2.82 -11.68 -11.58
CA ILE A 333 -2.22 -11.81 -10.25
C ILE A 333 -0.98 -10.93 -10.19
N TYR A 334 -1.06 -9.85 -9.43
CA TYR A 334 0.06 -8.97 -9.11
C TYR A 334 0.74 -9.48 -7.83
N GLY A 335 2.07 -9.50 -7.80
CA GLY A 335 2.84 -9.84 -6.61
C GLY A 335 3.99 -8.87 -6.36
N VAL A 336 4.17 -8.48 -5.09
CA VAL A 336 5.32 -7.72 -4.61
C VAL A 336 6.37 -8.69 -4.12
N PHE A 337 7.60 -8.55 -4.60
CA PHE A 337 8.74 -9.39 -4.27
C PHE A 337 9.90 -8.55 -3.74
N SER A 338 10.79 -9.15 -2.97
CA SER A 338 12.06 -8.55 -2.58
C SER A 338 13.22 -9.53 -2.73
N THR A 339 14.44 -9.01 -2.62
CA THR A 339 15.67 -9.80 -2.59
C THR A 339 15.86 -10.52 -1.24
N THR A 340 16.30 -11.78 -1.28
CA THR A 340 16.60 -12.60 -0.10
C THR A 340 17.87 -12.14 0.63
N GLY A 341 18.79 -11.47 -0.07
CA GLY A 341 20.05 -10.99 0.50
C GLY A 341 19.88 -9.71 1.34
N SER A 342 20.64 -9.62 2.44
CA SER A 342 20.73 -8.39 3.26
C SER A 342 21.58 -7.28 2.62
N VAL A 343 22.55 -7.67 1.79
CA VAL A 343 23.52 -6.78 1.12
C VAL A 343 22.85 -5.98 -0.01
N PHE A 344 22.20 -6.67 -0.95
CA PHE A 344 21.45 -6.05 -2.03
C PHE A 344 19.99 -5.90 -1.63
N ARG A 345 19.57 -4.67 -1.30
CA ARG A 345 18.15 -4.36 -1.06
C ARG A 345 17.47 -4.00 -2.37
N GLY A 346 16.57 -4.87 -2.82
CA GLY A 346 15.69 -4.61 -3.96
C GLY A 346 14.26 -5.04 -3.68
N SER A 347 13.33 -4.40 -4.38
CA SER A 347 11.92 -4.77 -4.46
C SER A 347 11.46 -4.72 -5.92
N ALA A 348 10.62 -5.65 -6.33
CA ALA A 348 10.08 -5.75 -7.68
C ALA A 348 8.58 -6.09 -7.64
N VAL A 349 7.86 -5.71 -8.70
CA VAL A 349 6.46 -6.12 -8.89
C VAL A 349 6.36 -6.92 -10.18
N CYS A 350 5.86 -8.15 -10.09
CA CYS A 350 5.58 -9.00 -11.24
C CYS A 350 4.07 -9.27 -11.35
N VAL A 351 3.60 -9.42 -12.59
CA VAL A 351 2.22 -9.78 -12.93
C VAL A 351 2.23 -11.15 -13.58
N TYR A 352 1.19 -11.96 -13.33
CA TYR A 352 1.04 -13.33 -13.84
C TYR A 352 -0.37 -13.54 -14.40
N ASN A 353 -0.50 -14.25 -15.52
CA ASN A 353 -1.80 -14.66 -16.05
C ASN A 353 -2.28 -15.94 -15.36
N MET A 354 -3.59 -16.04 -15.06
CA MET A 354 -4.18 -17.27 -14.57
C MET A 354 -4.09 -18.44 -15.57
N ALA A 355 -4.05 -18.14 -16.89
CA ALA A 355 -3.86 -19.14 -17.93
C ALA A 355 -2.49 -19.84 -17.83
N ASP A 356 -1.41 -19.08 -17.66
CA ASP A 356 -0.04 -19.61 -17.53
C ASP A 356 0.12 -20.44 -16.26
N ILE A 357 -0.53 -20.01 -15.17
CA ILE A 357 -0.61 -20.77 -13.91
C ILE A 357 -1.28 -22.14 -14.13
N ARG A 358 -2.42 -22.19 -14.82
CA ARG A 358 -3.09 -23.47 -15.15
C ARG A 358 -2.24 -24.34 -16.08
N MET A 359 -1.57 -23.75 -17.07
CA MET A 359 -0.64 -24.46 -17.94
C MET A 359 0.48 -25.13 -17.13
N VAL A 360 1.06 -24.44 -16.14
CA VAL A 360 2.10 -24.99 -15.26
C VAL A 360 1.59 -26.14 -14.40
N PHE A 361 0.41 -26.02 -13.77
CA PHE A 361 -0.18 -27.13 -13.01
C PHE A 361 -0.61 -28.34 -13.89
N ASN A 362 -0.81 -28.10 -15.19
CA ASN A 362 -1.06 -29.14 -16.20
C ASN A 362 0.25 -29.65 -16.86
N GLY A 363 1.41 -29.07 -16.53
CA GLY A 363 2.74 -29.45 -17.01
C GLY A 363 3.38 -30.64 -16.26
N PRO A 364 4.69 -30.88 -16.40
CA PRO A 364 5.39 -31.98 -15.73
C PRO A 364 5.51 -31.76 -14.22
N PHE A 365 5.36 -32.85 -13.45
CA PHE A 365 5.66 -32.87 -12.00
C PHE A 365 7.17 -32.88 -11.75
N ALA A 366 7.61 -32.30 -10.64
CA ALA A 366 9.00 -32.34 -10.21
C ALA A 366 9.32 -33.70 -9.56
N HIS A 367 10.39 -34.34 -10.02
CA HIS A 367 10.87 -35.62 -9.52
C HIS A 367 12.35 -35.52 -9.13
N LYS A 368 12.83 -36.47 -8.30
CA LYS A 368 14.20 -36.52 -7.81
C LYS A 368 14.74 -37.95 -7.86
N GLU A 369 15.44 -38.26 -8.93
CA GLU A 369 15.93 -39.61 -9.29
C GLU A 369 17.32 -39.54 -9.93
N GLY A 370 17.98 -40.68 -10.04
CA GLY A 370 19.33 -40.82 -10.60
C GLY A 370 20.45 -40.57 -9.56
N PRO A 371 21.68 -41.00 -9.87
CA PRO A 371 22.80 -41.03 -8.91
C PRO A 371 23.20 -39.63 -8.41
N ASN A 372 22.93 -38.59 -9.18
CA ASN A 372 23.26 -37.20 -8.83
C ASN A 372 22.21 -36.53 -7.93
N TYR A 373 21.08 -37.20 -7.63
CA TYR A 373 19.99 -36.68 -6.79
C TYR A 373 19.50 -35.27 -7.21
N GLN A 374 19.46 -35.00 -8.51
CA GLN A 374 19.00 -33.73 -9.08
C GLN A 374 17.48 -33.70 -9.28
N TRP A 375 16.90 -32.50 -9.36
CA TRP A 375 15.48 -32.32 -9.65
C TRP A 375 15.24 -32.25 -11.15
N VAL A 376 14.32 -33.08 -11.64
CA VAL A 376 14.06 -33.34 -13.07
C VAL A 376 12.55 -33.42 -13.34
N PRO A 377 12.08 -33.21 -14.59
CA PRO A 377 10.68 -33.43 -14.93
C PRO A 377 10.37 -34.93 -14.92
N TYR A 378 9.30 -35.32 -14.23
CA TYR A 378 8.87 -36.73 -14.15
C TYR A 378 8.56 -37.32 -15.55
N GLN A 379 9.27 -38.39 -15.93
CA GLN A 379 9.11 -39.07 -17.23
C GLN A 379 8.26 -40.35 -17.15
N GLY A 380 7.89 -40.80 -15.95
CA GLY A 380 7.10 -42.02 -15.78
C GLY A 380 5.61 -41.85 -16.12
N LYS A 381 4.85 -42.94 -16.02
CA LYS A 381 3.40 -42.93 -16.25
C LYS A 381 2.69 -42.16 -15.15
N ILE A 382 2.12 -41.01 -15.48
CA ILE A 382 1.19 -40.27 -14.60
C ILE A 382 -0.11 -41.10 -14.46
N PRO A 383 -0.65 -41.31 -13.24
CA PRO A 383 -1.87 -42.09 -13.02
C PRO A 383 -3.14 -41.31 -13.42
N TYR A 384 -4.29 -42.01 -13.46
CA TYR A 384 -5.58 -41.45 -13.88
C TYR A 384 -6.66 -41.64 -12.79
N PRO A 385 -7.49 -40.62 -12.47
CA PRO A 385 -7.45 -39.25 -13.00
C PRO A 385 -6.15 -38.54 -12.63
N ARG A 386 -5.78 -37.53 -13.44
CA ARG A 386 -4.52 -36.80 -13.25
C ARG A 386 -4.46 -36.20 -11.83
N PRO A 387 -3.38 -36.43 -11.05
CA PRO A 387 -3.21 -35.84 -9.72
C PRO A 387 -3.46 -34.33 -9.70
N GLY A 388 -4.24 -33.86 -8.72
CA GLY A 388 -4.70 -32.47 -8.62
C GLY A 388 -5.95 -32.11 -9.45
N THR A 389 -6.61 -33.08 -10.07
CA THR A 389 -7.96 -32.92 -10.66
C THR A 389 -9.02 -33.03 -9.55
N CYS A 390 -10.10 -32.26 -9.64
CA CYS A 390 -11.19 -32.30 -8.65
C CYS A 390 -12.14 -33.47 -8.92
N PRO A 391 -12.87 -34.00 -7.91
CA PRO A 391 -13.96 -34.94 -8.13
C PRO A 391 -15.18 -34.24 -8.74
N GLY A 392 -15.95 -34.95 -9.56
CA GLY A 392 -17.23 -34.52 -10.13
C GLY A 392 -17.16 -33.38 -11.15
N GLY A 393 -15.96 -32.91 -11.49
CA GLY A 393 -15.74 -31.82 -12.45
C GLY A 393 -15.64 -32.30 -13.90
N THR A 394 -15.26 -31.39 -14.80
CA THR A 394 -15.35 -31.57 -16.26
C THR A 394 -14.63 -32.84 -16.76
N PHE A 395 -13.51 -33.20 -16.15
CA PHE A 395 -12.68 -34.35 -16.54
C PHE A 395 -12.93 -35.63 -15.72
N THR A 396 -13.81 -35.56 -14.72
CA THR A 396 -14.03 -36.60 -13.68
C THR A 396 -15.52 -36.79 -13.32
N PRO A 397 -16.50 -36.65 -14.25
CA PRO A 397 -17.92 -36.53 -13.90
C PRO A 397 -18.51 -37.77 -13.20
N PHE A 398 -17.84 -38.92 -13.33
CA PHE A 398 -18.25 -40.18 -12.70
C PHE A 398 -17.70 -40.39 -11.28
N MET A 399 -16.63 -39.68 -10.88
CA MET A 399 -15.99 -39.81 -9.57
C MET A 399 -16.44 -38.67 -8.65
N LYS A 400 -17.42 -38.91 -7.79
CA LYS A 400 -18.12 -37.86 -7.02
C LYS A 400 -17.38 -37.43 -5.75
N SER A 401 -16.35 -38.16 -5.37
CA SER A 401 -15.51 -37.88 -4.19
C SER A 401 -14.06 -38.24 -4.47
N THR A 402 -13.13 -37.51 -3.86
CA THR A 402 -11.70 -37.88 -3.85
C THR A 402 -11.43 -39.24 -3.18
N LYS A 403 -12.38 -39.72 -2.35
CA LYS A 403 -12.36 -41.08 -1.78
C LYS A 403 -12.61 -42.18 -2.81
N GLU A 404 -13.06 -41.83 -4.02
CA GLU A 404 -13.21 -42.74 -5.16
C GLU A 404 -11.97 -42.74 -6.08
N PHE A 405 -10.95 -41.91 -5.78
CA PHE A 405 -9.70 -41.90 -6.55
C PHE A 405 -8.86 -43.14 -6.24
N PRO A 406 -8.25 -43.77 -7.28
CA PRO A 406 -7.32 -44.90 -7.10
C PRO A 406 -6.15 -44.61 -6.15
N ASP A 407 -5.68 -45.66 -5.46
CA ASP A 407 -4.58 -45.56 -4.48
C ASP A 407 -3.25 -45.07 -5.11
N ASP A 408 -3.02 -45.30 -6.41
CA ASP A 408 -1.83 -44.82 -7.12
C ASP A 408 -1.86 -43.30 -7.37
N VAL A 409 -3.02 -42.71 -7.70
CA VAL A 409 -3.23 -41.26 -7.77
C VAL A 409 -2.94 -40.60 -6.41
N VAL A 410 -3.46 -41.19 -5.33
CA VAL A 410 -3.29 -40.67 -3.96
C VAL A 410 -1.85 -40.84 -3.46
N SER A 411 -1.17 -41.94 -3.79
CA SER A 411 0.24 -42.15 -3.48
C SER A 411 1.16 -41.22 -4.29
N PHE A 412 0.83 -40.99 -5.55
CA PHE A 412 1.58 -40.10 -6.43
C PHE A 412 1.59 -38.66 -5.91
N ILE A 413 0.43 -38.10 -5.53
CA ILE A 413 0.36 -36.72 -5.07
C ILE A 413 1.03 -36.53 -3.70
N GLN A 414 1.03 -37.53 -2.83
CA GLN A 414 1.79 -37.49 -1.57
C GLN A 414 3.30 -37.33 -1.79
N THR A 415 3.81 -37.91 -2.87
CA THR A 415 5.24 -37.95 -3.20
C THR A 415 5.68 -36.86 -4.19
N HIS A 416 4.76 -36.33 -5.02
CA HIS A 416 5.01 -35.35 -6.08
C HIS A 416 4.09 -34.11 -6.01
N PRO A 417 4.02 -33.38 -4.88
CA PRO A 417 3.17 -32.20 -4.75
C PRO A 417 3.67 -30.96 -5.54
N THR A 418 4.88 -31.00 -6.09
CA THR A 418 5.53 -29.83 -6.74
C THR A 418 5.56 -29.98 -8.25
N MET A 419 5.23 -28.92 -8.99
CA MET A 419 5.39 -28.85 -10.45
C MET A 419 6.84 -28.53 -10.83
N PHE A 420 7.36 -29.11 -11.92
CA PHE A 420 8.73 -28.87 -12.37
C PHE A 420 8.90 -27.51 -13.05
N ASN A 421 7.95 -27.12 -13.91
CA ASN A 421 7.99 -25.83 -14.58
C ASN A 421 7.65 -24.69 -13.59
N PRO A 422 8.41 -23.58 -13.56
CA PRO A 422 8.01 -22.38 -12.84
C PRO A 422 6.90 -21.62 -13.57
N VAL A 423 6.07 -20.90 -12.81
CA VAL A 423 5.19 -19.85 -13.34
C VAL A 423 6.04 -18.59 -13.57
N GLN A 424 6.13 -18.16 -14.82
CA GLN A 424 6.86 -16.97 -15.24
C GLN A 424 5.95 -15.74 -15.27
N SER A 425 6.50 -14.54 -15.03
CA SER A 425 5.75 -13.29 -15.15
C SER A 425 5.42 -12.95 -16.61
N ILE A 426 4.44 -12.06 -16.82
CA ILE A 426 4.08 -11.56 -18.16
C ILE A 426 5.30 -10.84 -18.76
N HIS A 427 5.69 -11.22 -19.98
CA HIS A 427 6.96 -10.85 -20.65
C HIS A 427 8.26 -11.31 -19.95
N LYS A 428 8.21 -12.20 -18.94
CA LYS A 428 9.37 -12.69 -18.15
C LYS A 428 10.21 -11.58 -17.48
N GLN A 429 9.57 -10.45 -17.18
CA GLN A 429 10.19 -9.32 -16.47
C GLN A 429 9.19 -8.73 -15.46
N PRO A 430 9.66 -8.03 -14.41
CA PRO A 430 8.80 -7.19 -13.59
C PRO A 430 8.23 -6.00 -14.39
N ILE A 431 7.17 -5.39 -13.86
CA ILE A 431 6.64 -4.10 -14.35
C ILE A 431 7.28 -2.91 -13.63
N ILE A 432 7.79 -3.11 -12.41
CA ILE A 432 8.35 -2.08 -11.52
C ILE A 432 9.56 -2.69 -10.81
N VAL A 433 10.66 -1.96 -10.74
CA VAL A 433 11.88 -2.36 -10.00
C VAL A 433 12.39 -1.19 -9.15
N ARG A 434 12.86 -1.51 -7.95
CA ARG A 434 13.63 -0.62 -7.09
C ARG A 434 14.82 -1.36 -6.51
N THR A 435 15.97 -0.70 -6.46
CA THR A 435 17.23 -1.21 -5.91
C THR A 435 17.99 -0.06 -5.24
N ASN A 436 18.75 -0.36 -4.18
CA ASN A 436 19.61 0.63 -3.48
C ASN A 436 18.86 1.84 -2.90
N ILE A 437 17.57 1.67 -2.61
CA ILE A 437 16.69 2.63 -1.94
C ILE A 437 16.63 2.35 -0.41
N PRO A 438 16.28 3.36 0.42
CA PRO A 438 16.23 3.17 1.88
C PRO A 438 15.02 2.37 2.37
N TYR A 439 13.99 2.18 1.53
CA TYR A 439 12.75 1.47 1.84
C TYR A 439 12.62 0.13 1.08
N LYS A 440 11.69 -0.72 1.50
CA LYS A 440 11.17 -1.87 0.75
C LYS A 440 9.67 -1.73 0.50
N PHE A 441 9.16 -2.31 -0.58
CA PHE A 441 7.71 -2.49 -0.76
C PHE A 441 7.20 -3.63 0.13
N THR A 442 6.10 -3.40 0.86
CA THR A 442 5.48 -4.36 1.79
C THR A 442 4.08 -4.80 1.37
N ARG A 443 3.31 -3.94 0.70
CA ARG A 443 1.91 -4.19 0.32
C ARG A 443 1.55 -3.59 -1.04
N ILE A 444 0.53 -4.13 -1.69
CA ILE A 444 0.00 -3.69 -2.99
C ILE A 444 -1.52 -3.61 -3.03
N ALA A 445 -2.04 -2.60 -3.72
CA ALA A 445 -3.40 -2.60 -4.25
C ALA A 445 -3.38 -2.11 -5.71
N VAL A 446 -4.31 -2.59 -6.53
CA VAL A 446 -4.45 -2.14 -7.93
C VAL A 446 -5.90 -1.72 -8.17
N ASP A 447 -6.10 -0.60 -8.84
CA ASP A 447 -7.41 -0.18 -9.37
C ASP A 447 -7.36 -0.14 -10.89
N GLN A 448 -8.49 -0.37 -11.56
CA GLN A 448 -8.58 -0.33 -13.02
C GLN A 448 -9.51 0.81 -13.45
N VAL A 449 -8.96 1.80 -14.15
CA VAL A 449 -9.57 3.12 -14.33
C VAL A 449 -9.76 3.45 -15.80
N ASP A 450 -11.00 3.74 -16.20
CA ASP A 450 -11.32 4.30 -17.52
C ASP A 450 -10.89 5.77 -17.60
N ALA A 451 -10.10 6.13 -18.62
CA ALA A 451 -9.66 7.48 -18.96
C ALA A 451 -10.27 7.95 -20.29
N ALA A 452 -9.77 9.05 -20.86
CA ALA A 452 -10.21 9.58 -22.16
C ALA A 452 -9.65 8.80 -23.36
N ASP A 453 -8.49 8.15 -23.20
CA ASP A 453 -7.68 7.50 -24.24
C ASP A 453 -7.57 5.98 -24.10
N GLY A 454 -8.10 5.40 -23.01
CA GLY A 454 -8.05 3.96 -22.75
C GLY A 454 -8.43 3.63 -21.31
N ARG A 455 -8.13 2.39 -20.89
CA ARG A 455 -8.27 1.88 -19.53
C ARG A 455 -6.88 1.58 -18.97
N TYR A 456 -6.63 1.98 -17.73
CA TYR A 456 -5.30 1.95 -17.10
C TYR A 456 -5.35 1.30 -15.72
N ASP A 457 -4.37 0.43 -15.44
CA ASP A 457 -4.16 -0.17 -14.12
C ASP A 457 -3.28 0.77 -13.28
N ILE A 458 -3.82 1.25 -12.16
CA ILE A 458 -3.13 2.13 -11.20
C ILE A 458 -2.61 1.28 -10.05
N VAL A 459 -1.29 1.30 -9.84
CA VAL A 459 -0.66 0.52 -8.77
C VAL A 459 -0.39 1.41 -7.56
N PHE A 460 -0.84 0.96 -6.39
CA PHE A 460 -0.58 1.57 -5.10
C PHE A 460 0.33 0.64 -4.29
N LEU A 461 1.55 1.08 -3.99
CA LEU A 461 2.56 0.32 -3.25
C LEU A 461 2.81 0.93 -1.87
N GLY A 462 2.61 0.14 -0.81
CA GLY A 462 2.98 0.51 0.56
C GLY A 462 4.42 0.13 0.89
N THR A 463 5.07 0.90 1.76
CA THR A 463 6.47 0.71 2.16
C THR A 463 6.67 0.32 3.63
N ASP A 464 7.87 -0.17 3.94
CA ASP A 464 8.34 -0.37 5.32
C ASP A 464 8.62 0.93 6.09
N GLN A 465 8.54 2.10 5.43
CA GLN A 465 8.72 3.43 6.05
C GLN A 465 7.40 4.20 6.28
N GLY A 466 6.23 3.59 5.99
CA GLY A 466 4.95 4.27 6.18
C GLY A 466 4.54 5.20 5.04
N THR A 467 5.10 5.00 3.84
CA THR A 467 4.72 5.74 2.63
C THR A 467 3.92 4.89 1.64
N VAL A 468 3.00 5.52 0.91
CA VAL A 468 2.30 4.91 -0.23
C VAL A 468 2.70 5.62 -1.51
N GLN A 469 3.21 4.86 -2.49
CA GLN A 469 3.46 5.33 -3.85
C GLN A 469 2.27 4.94 -4.75
N LYS A 470 1.72 5.90 -5.48
CA LYS A 470 0.74 5.71 -6.55
C LYS A 470 1.46 5.91 -7.89
N LEU A 471 1.38 4.93 -8.77
CA LEU A 471 2.10 4.95 -10.05
C LEU A 471 1.31 4.26 -11.17
N ILE A 472 1.71 4.54 -12.40
CA ILE A 472 1.29 3.83 -13.61
C ILE A 472 2.50 3.36 -14.41
N VAL A 473 2.33 2.27 -15.16
CA VAL A 473 3.34 1.75 -16.09
C VAL A 473 2.75 1.78 -17.50
N LEU A 474 3.35 2.57 -18.39
CA LEU A 474 2.89 2.77 -19.76
C LEU A 474 3.82 2.06 -20.75
N PRO A 475 3.30 1.47 -21.85
CA PRO A 475 4.14 1.06 -22.97
C PRO A 475 4.60 2.31 -23.74
N LYS A 476 5.90 2.37 -24.04
CA LYS A 476 6.48 3.38 -24.92
C LYS A 476 6.22 3.02 -26.39
N ASP A 477 6.61 3.91 -27.30
CA ASP A 477 6.47 3.71 -28.74
C ASP A 477 7.37 2.55 -29.25
N ASP A 478 8.53 2.33 -28.62
CA ASP A 478 9.33 1.11 -28.77
C ASP A 478 8.70 -0.02 -27.94
N ALA A 479 8.06 -0.99 -28.61
CA ALA A 479 7.09 -1.93 -28.03
C ALA A 479 7.59 -2.83 -26.87
N GLU A 480 8.90 -3.03 -26.70
CA GLU A 480 9.45 -3.80 -25.58
C GLU A 480 9.71 -2.94 -24.32
N SER A 481 9.79 -1.61 -24.48
CA SER A 481 10.19 -0.69 -23.42
C SER A 481 8.99 -0.04 -22.72
N LYS A 482 9.15 0.19 -21.42
CA LYS A 482 8.10 0.74 -20.54
C LYS A 482 8.53 2.07 -19.95
N GLU A 483 7.55 2.91 -19.64
CA GLU A 483 7.70 4.13 -18.85
C GLU A 483 7.01 3.92 -17.51
N GLU A 484 7.77 4.00 -16.42
CA GLU A 484 7.20 4.03 -15.07
C GLU A 484 7.02 5.49 -14.64
N ILE A 485 5.80 5.84 -14.20
CA ILE A 485 5.43 7.21 -13.81
C ILE A 485 4.86 7.15 -12.39
N VAL A 486 5.63 7.64 -11.42
CA VAL A 486 5.15 7.79 -10.04
C VAL A 486 4.39 9.11 -9.93
N LEU A 487 3.08 9.03 -9.70
CA LEU A 487 2.13 10.14 -9.68
C LEU A 487 2.12 10.85 -8.33
N GLU A 488 2.09 10.08 -7.24
CA GLU A 488 2.02 10.59 -5.87
C GLU A 488 2.87 9.70 -4.94
N GLU A 489 3.61 10.29 -4.01
CA GLU A 489 4.15 9.61 -2.83
C GLU A 489 3.62 10.30 -1.57
N LEU A 490 2.99 9.51 -0.70
CA LEU A 490 2.19 9.98 0.43
C LEU A 490 2.74 9.41 1.74
N GLN A 491 3.07 10.24 2.72
CA GLN A 491 3.42 9.78 4.07
C GLN A 491 2.14 9.61 4.91
N VAL A 492 1.67 8.37 5.06
CA VAL A 492 0.31 8.08 5.53
C VAL A 492 0.20 7.89 7.05
N PHE A 493 1.34 7.91 7.75
CA PHE A 493 1.45 7.92 9.22
C PHE A 493 2.44 9.00 9.65
N GLN A 494 2.23 9.58 10.85
CA GLN A 494 3.11 10.61 11.41
C GLN A 494 4.53 10.09 11.67
N ASP A 495 4.63 8.91 12.28
CA ASP A 495 5.89 8.22 12.56
C ASP A 495 6.20 7.25 11.39
N PRO A 496 7.48 7.04 10.99
CA PRO A 496 7.84 6.12 9.93
C PRO A 496 7.69 4.67 10.40
N VAL A 497 6.53 4.06 10.09
CA VAL A 497 6.16 2.71 10.54
C VAL A 497 5.74 1.82 9.36
N PRO A 498 6.12 0.53 9.33
CA PRO A 498 5.78 -0.34 8.21
C PRO A 498 4.27 -0.43 7.96
N ILE A 499 3.90 -0.37 6.68
CA ILE A 499 2.53 -0.66 6.25
C ILE A 499 2.31 -2.17 6.35
N LEU A 500 1.40 -2.56 7.24
CA LEU A 500 1.08 -3.95 7.60
C LEU A 500 -0.06 -4.53 6.77
N SER A 501 -0.97 -3.69 6.26
CA SER A 501 -2.07 -4.13 5.39
C SER A 501 -2.57 -2.98 4.50
N MET A 502 -3.06 -3.32 3.31
CA MET A 502 -3.72 -2.38 2.39
C MET A 502 -4.97 -3.03 1.81
N LYS A 503 -6.05 -2.26 1.68
CA LYS A 503 -7.28 -2.66 0.98
C LYS A 503 -7.86 -1.47 0.23
N ILE A 504 -8.44 -1.74 -0.94
CA ILE A 504 -8.98 -0.73 -1.85
C ILE A 504 -10.47 -0.94 -2.08
N SER A 505 -11.22 0.15 -2.17
CA SER A 505 -12.61 0.18 -2.62
C SER A 505 -12.70 1.04 -3.87
N SER A 506 -12.66 0.41 -5.04
CA SER A 506 -12.90 1.08 -6.33
C SER A 506 -14.31 1.72 -6.36
N LYS A 507 -15.30 1.08 -5.70
CA LYS A 507 -16.69 1.55 -5.55
C LYS A 507 -16.78 2.90 -4.82
N ARG A 508 -16.10 3.05 -3.67
CA ARG A 508 -16.07 4.29 -2.87
C ARG A 508 -14.93 5.24 -3.24
N GLN A 509 -14.02 4.78 -4.08
CA GLN A 509 -12.80 5.48 -4.49
C GLN A 509 -11.91 5.83 -3.29
N GLN A 510 -11.75 4.86 -2.38
CA GLN A 510 -10.94 4.94 -1.17
C GLN A 510 -9.87 3.83 -1.12
N LEU A 511 -8.75 4.14 -0.48
CA LEU A 511 -7.69 3.23 -0.07
C LEU A 511 -7.59 3.28 1.47
N TYR A 512 -7.61 2.11 2.10
CA TYR A 512 -7.44 1.93 3.54
C TYR A 512 -6.09 1.27 3.79
N VAL A 513 -5.26 1.89 4.64
CA VAL A 513 -3.86 1.52 4.87
C VAL A 513 -3.64 1.37 6.37
N SER A 514 -3.07 0.27 6.84
CA SER A 514 -2.84 0.04 8.27
C SER A 514 -1.39 -0.23 8.63
N SER A 515 -1.06 0.01 9.90
CA SER A 515 0.27 -0.20 10.48
C SER A 515 0.16 -0.67 11.93
N ALA A 516 1.28 -0.66 12.66
CA ALA A 516 1.29 -0.90 14.11
C ALA A 516 0.49 0.15 14.91
N VAL A 517 0.38 1.39 14.41
CA VAL A 517 -0.13 2.53 15.20
C VAL A 517 -1.58 2.92 14.89
N GLY A 518 -2.11 2.58 13.70
CA GLY A 518 -3.48 2.90 13.33
C GLY A 518 -3.87 2.44 11.93
N VAL A 519 -5.02 2.93 11.47
CA VAL A 519 -5.49 2.83 10.09
C VAL A 519 -5.73 4.23 9.52
N THR A 520 -5.34 4.43 8.28
CA THR A 520 -5.49 5.68 7.53
C THR A 520 -6.39 5.45 6.31
N GLN A 521 -7.38 6.32 6.10
CA GLN A 521 -8.24 6.36 4.92
C GLN A 521 -7.79 7.49 3.98
N LEU A 522 -7.70 7.18 2.68
CA LEU A 522 -7.21 8.09 1.64
C LEU A 522 -8.10 7.97 0.38
N PRO A 523 -8.52 9.06 -0.28
CA PRO A 523 -9.14 8.97 -1.59
C PRO A 523 -8.12 8.54 -2.65
N LEU A 524 -8.55 7.89 -3.72
CA LEU A 524 -7.67 7.43 -4.81
C LEU A 524 -7.14 8.57 -5.70
N HIS A 525 -7.72 9.77 -5.60
CA HIS A 525 -7.38 10.92 -6.42
C HIS A 525 -7.31 12.23 -5.64
N ARG A 526 -6.31 13.06 -5.96
CA ARG A 526 -6.05 14.39 -5.36
C ARG A 526 -5.96 15.50 -6.42
N CYS A 527 -6.83 15.45 -7.44
CA CYS A 527 -6.73 16.27 -8.66
C CYS A 527 -6.45 17.77 -8.45
N GLY A 528 -7.02 18.39 -7.41
CA GLY A 528 -6.80 19.81 -7.10
C GLY A 528 -5.38 20.18 -6.65
N VAL A 529 -4.55 19.19 -6.27
CA VAL A 529 -3.16 19.40 -5.82
C VAL A 529 -2.22 19.63 -7.02
N TYR A 530 -2.46 18.95 -8.16
CA TYR A 530 -1.63 19.07 -9.36
C TYR A 530 -1.49 20.51 -9.84
N GLY A 531 -2.59 21.28 -9.86
CA GLY A 531 -2.54 22.72 -10.12
C GLY A 531 -3.86 23.34 -10.56
N LYS A 532 -3.76 24.58 -11.07
CA LYS A 532 -4.89 25.44 -11.46
C LYS A 532 -4.90 25.81 -12.95
N ALA A 533 -3.86 25.47 -13.71
CA ALA A 533 -3.85 25.56 -15.17
C ALA A 533 -4.18 24.21 -15.83
N CYS A 534 -4.59 24.27 -17.10
CA CYS A 534 -4.80 23.07 -17.90
C CYS A 534 -3.48 22.30 -18.11
N ALA A 535 -2.35 23.00 -18.26
CA ALA A 535 -1.03 22.35 -18.34
C ALA A 535 -0.74 21.48 -17.11
N ASP A 536 -0.86 22.03 -15.90
CA ASP A 536 -0.59 21.31 -14.64
C ASP A 536 -1.36 19.99 -14.56
N CYS A 537 -2.63 20.02 -14.98
CA CYS A 537 -3.53 18.86 -14.99
C CYS A 537 -3.28 17.88 -16.15
N CYS A 538 -2.76 18.36 -17.27
CA CYS A 538 -2.39 17.53 -18.43
C CYS A 538 -1.07 16.79 -18.18
N LEU A 539 -0.09 17.49 -17.59
CA LEU A 539 1.20 16.92 -17.18
C LEU A 539 1.05 15.91 -16.04
N ALA A 540 -0.05 15.99 -15.27
CA ALA A 540 -0.38 15.04 -14.21
C ALA A 540 -0.38 13.58 -14.66
N ARG A 541 -0.83 13.29 -15.89
CA ARG A 541 -0.97 11.93 -16.45
C ARG A 541 -1.69 10.94 -15.50
N ASP A 542 -2.56 11.45 -14.64
CA ASP A 542 -3.35 10.68 -13.67
C ASP A 542 -4.72 10.31 -14.27
N PRO A 543 -5.02 9.01 -14.52
CA PRO A 543 -6.29 8.58 -15.12
C PRO A 543 -7.55 9.01 -14.34
N TYR A 544 -7.45 9.23 -13.02
CA TYR A 544 -8.57 9.76 -12.24
C TYR A 544 -8.86 11.25 -12.46
N CYS A 545 -7.97 11.99 -13.13
CA CYS A 545 -7.98 13.46 -13.15
C CYS A 545 -7.98 14.03 -14.58
N ALA A 546 -8.77 15.07 -14.79
CA ALA A 546 -8.87 15.78 -16.06
C ALA A 546 -9.16 17.26 -15.85
N TRP A 547 -8.72 18.09 -16.79
CA TRP A 547 -9.12 19.50 -16.84
C TRP A 547 -10.58 19.58 -17.31
N ASP A 548 -11.47 20.23 -16.55
CA ASP A 548 -12.89 20.32 -16.91
C ASP A 548 -13.26 21.56 -17.77
N GLY A 549 -12.33 22.51 -17.88
CA GLY A 549 -12.53 23.83 -18.48
C GLY A 549 -12.24 24.99 -17.51
N LYS A 550 -12.26 24.74 -16.20
CA LYS A 550 -12.00 25.73 -15.13
C LYS A 550 -10.90 25.30 -14.15
N GLN A 551 -10.82 24.01 -13.84
CA GLN A 551 -9.83 23.47 -12.90
C GLN A 551 -9.46 22.01 -13.25
N CYS A 552 -8.42 21.50 -12.57
CA CYS A 552 -8.19 20.06 -12.50
C CYS A 552 -9.23 19.44 -11.55
N SER A 553 -10.00 18.49 -12.03
CA SER A 553 -11.05 17.81 -11.28
C SER A 553 -11.16 16.35 -11.71
N LYS A 554 -12.06 15.59 -11.08
CA LYS A 554 -12.16 14.15 -11.35
C LYS A 554 -12.61 13.88 -12.78
N TYR A 555 -11.96 12.92 -13.45
CA TYR A 555 -12.44 12.34 -14.68
C TYR A 555 -13.78 11.62 -14.47
N PHE A 556 -14.65 11.73 -15.46
CA PHE A 556 -15.92 11.02 -15.54
C PHE A 556 -16.21 10.75 -17.02
N PRO A 557 -16.36 9.50 -17.49
CA PRO A 557 -16.65 9.20 -18.88
C PRO A 557 -18.03 9.76 -19.28
N THR A 558 -18.03 10.90 -19.98
CA THR A 558 -19.24 11.67 -20.30
C THR A 558 -19.07 12.45 -21.61
N ALA A 559 -19.82 12.05 -22.64
CA ALA A 559 -19.68 12.54 -24.02
C ALA A 559 -20.04 14.03 -24.27
N LYS A 560 -20.51 14.78 -23.27
CA LYS A 560 -21.15 16.10 -23.44
C LYS A 560 -20.30 17.32 -23.03
N ARG A 561 -18.97 17.22 -22.86
CA ARG A 561 -18.10 18.37 -22.50
C ARG A 561 -16.93 18.59 -23.45
N ARG A 562 -17.12 19.46 -24.45
CA ARG A 562 -16.07 19.90 -25.42
C ARG A 562 -14.84 20.54 -24.77
N SER A 563 -14.93 20.97 -23.50
CA SER A 563 -13.85 21.58 -22.72
C SER A 563 -12.93 20.59 -22.00
N ARG A 564 -13.32 19.31 -21.83
CA ARG A 564 -12.52 18.38 -21.00
C ARG A 564 -11.19 18.02 -21.71
N ARG A 565 -10.08 18.02 -20.98
CA ARG A 565 -8.76 17.57 -21.48
C ARG A 565 -8.10 16.61 -20.50
N GLN A 566 -7.56 15.53 -21.05
CA GLN A 566 -6.77 14.49 -20.37
C GLN A 566 -5.90 13.84 -21.46
N ASP A 567 -4.68 13.44 -21.09
CA ASP A 567 -3.70 12.84 -21.99
C ASP A 567 -2.75 12.02 -21.10
N ILE A 568 -3.07 10.73 -20.92
CA ILE A 568 -2.29 9.86 -20.03
C ILE A 568 -1.02 9.40 -20.75
N ARG A 569 -1.19 8.92 -21.99
CA ARG A 569 -0.11 8.39 -22.82
C ARG A 569 1.04 9.38 -23.04
N HIS A 570 0.77 10.61 -23.44
CA HIS A 570 1.81 11.58 -23.83
C HIS A 570 1.91 12.79 -22.90
N GLY A 571 0.85 13.13 -22.15
CA GLY A 571 0.84 14.24 -21.20
C GLY A 571 1.20 15.60 -21.80
N ASN A 572 0.65 15.94 -22.97
CA ASN A 572 1.11 17.08 -23.81
C ASN A 572 0.21 18.32 -23.72
N PRO A 573 0.59 19.41 -23.02
CA PRO A 573 -0.23 20.61 -22.94
C PRO A 573 -0.32 21.43 -24.23
N VAL A 574 0.61 21.25 -25.18
CA VAL A 574 0.72 22.07 -26.39
C VAL A 574 -0.37 21.73 -27.42
N THR A 575 -0.82 20.47 -27.43
CA THR A 575 -1.98 20.01 -28.19
C THR A 575 -3.26 20.20 -27.37
N GLN A 576 -3.31 19.70 -26.15
CA GLN A 576 -4.53 19.61 -25.34
C GLN A 576 -5.06 20.97 -24.87
N CYS A 577 -4.17 21.83 -24.36
CA CYS A 577 -4.54 23.01 -23.57
C CYS A 577 -4.49 24.35 -24.35
N ARG A 578 -4.58 24.29 -25.68
CA ARG A 578 -4.68 25.48 -26.55
C ARG A 578 -5.88 26.34 -26.11
N GLY A 579 -5.67 27.66 -26.04
CA GLY A 579 -6.66 28.62 -25.53
C GLY A 579 -6.71 28.71 -23.99
N PHE A 580 -6.80 27.59 -23.27
CA PHE A 580 -6.98 27.57 -21.81
C PHE A 580 -5.79 28.18 -21.04
N ASN A 581 -4.56 27.80 -21.40
CA ASN A 581 -3.35 28.29 -20.71
C ASN A 581 -3.06 29.78 -20.99
N GLY A 582 -3.57 30.33 -22.10
CA GLY A 582 -3.15 31.64 -22.63
C GLY A 582 -3.50 32.83 -21.73
N ASN A 583 -4.51 32.71 -20.87
CA ASN A 583 -4.96 33.78 -19.98
C ASN A 583 -4.35 33.71 -18.57
N LEU A 584 -3.92 32.54 -18.11
CA LEU A 584 -3.36 32.37 -16.76
C LEU A 584 -1.90 32.85 -16.73
N TYR A 585 -1.04 32.33 -17.61
CA TYR A 585 0.38 32.71 -17.66
C TYR A 585 0.60 34.18 -18.10
N LYS A 586 -0.36 34.79 -18.80
CA LYS A 586 -0.36 36.25 -19.10
C LYS A 586 -0.78 37.12 -17.91
N ARG A 587 -1.43 36.55 -16.89
CA ARG A 587 -1.90 37.23 -15.67
C ARG A 587 -1.07 36.87 -14.43
N LEU A 588 0.10 36.24 -14.60
CA LEU A 588 1.05 36.08 -13.50
C LEU A 588 1.41 37.48 -12.97
N PRO A 589 1.23 37.76 -11.66
CA PRO A 589 1.59 39.03 -11.09
C PRO A 589 3.10 39.25 -11.23
N GLU A 590 3.49 40.47 -11.58
CA GLU A 590 4.88 40.88 -11.61
C GLU A 590 5.25 41.40 -10.22
N VAL A 591 6.18 40.70 -9.55
CA VAL A 591 6.63 41.05 -8.20
C VAL A 591 7.76 42.08 -8.31
N VAL A 592 7.57 43.27 -7.76
CA VAL A 592 8.66 44.27 -7.69
C VAL A 592 9.53 43.93 -6.49
N GLN A 593 10.76 43.47 -6.74
CA GLN A 593 11.72 43.15 -5.68
C GLN A 593 12.69 44.31 -5.51
N PHE A 594 12.57 45.04 -4.40
CA PHE A 594 13.59 46.00 -4.00
C PHE A 594 14.78 45.29 -3.35
N ALA A 595 15.98 45.81 -3.60
CA ALA A 595 17.22 45.41 -2.95
C ALA A 595 18.15 46.61 -2.83
N VAL A 596 19.06 46.62 -1.86
CA VAL A 596 20.04 47.71 -1.67
C VAL A 596 21.41 47.24 -2.18
N GLU A 597 22.19 48.13 -2.77
CA GLU A 597 23.55 47.81 -3.22
C GLU A 597 24.40 47.28 -2.04
N GLY A 598 25.02 46.12 -2.24
CA GLY A 598 25.72 45.34 -1.21
C GLY A 598 24.85 44.39 -0.38
N SER A 599 23.51 44.53 -0.34
CA SER A 599 22.63 43.64 0.42
C SER A 599 22.42 42.29 -0.30
N SER A 600 21.93 41.29 0.43
CA SER A 600 21.33 40.11 -0.19
C SER A 600 19.89 40.38 -0.66
N THR A 601 19.41 39.61 -1.62
CA THR A 601 17.97 39.50 -1.95
C THR A 601 17.65 38.10 -2.47
N PHE A 602 16.43 37.61 -2.23
CA PHE A 602 15.98 36.28 -2.61
C PHE A 602 14.66 36.36 -3.37
N MET A 603 14.59 35.70 -4.52
CA MET A 603 13.37 35.58 -5.32
C MET A 603 12.90 34.13 -5.26
N GLU A 604 11.81 33.89 -4.53
CA GLU A 604 11.17 32.58 -4.42
C GLU A 604 10.69 32.07 -5.79
N CYS A 605 11.00 30.82 -6.11
CA CYS A 605 10.36 30.07 -7.18
C CYS A 605 10.62 28.56 -7.03
N GLY A 606 9.65 27.85 -6.45
CA GLY A 606 9.58 26.38 -6.50
C GLY A 606 8.63 25.91 -7.60
N ALA A 607 8.97 24.83 -8.30
CA ALA A 607 8.01 24.11 -9.14
C ALA A 607 7.13 23.19 -8.26
N ARG A 608 5.87 22.98 -8.66
CA ARG A 608 4.96 22.05 -7.95
C ARG A 608 5.36 20.58 -8.08
N SER A 609 6.01 20.22 -9.19
CA SER A 609 6.51 18.88 -9.40
C SER A 609 8.03 18.83 -9.26
N PRO A 610 8.58 17.91 -8.45
CA PRO A 610 10.01 17.63 -8.42
C PRO A 610 10.58 17.12 -9.76
N GLN A 611 9.73 16.70 -10.70
CA GLN A 611 10.11 16.30 -12.07
C GLN A 611 10.44 17.50 -12.98
N ALA A 612 10.12 18.74 -12.56
CA ALA A 612 10.23 19.93 -13.39
C ALA A 612 11.55 20.68 -13.19
N VAL A 613 12.32 20.85 -14.27
CA VAL A 613 13.60 21.57 -14.24
C VAL A 613 13.36 23.09 -14.25
N VAL A 614 13.75 23.76 -13.17
CA VAL A 614 13.65 25.22 -13.03
C VAL A 614 14.87 25.93 -13.63
N LYS A 615 14.62 26.98 -14.44
CA LYS A 615 15.63 27.87 -15.01
C LYS A 615 15.25 29.34 -14.81
N TRP A 616 16.27 30.15 -14.51
CA TRP A 616 16.15 31.59 -14.38
C TRP A 616 16.73 32.31 -15.59
N LEU A 617 15.92 33.18 -16.21
CA LEU A 617 16.37 34.11 -17.25
C LEU A 617 16.27 35.55 -16.73
N VAL A 618 17.16 36.44 -17.16
CA VAL A 618 17.08 37.88 -16.87
C VAL A 618 17.01 38.71 -18.15
N GLN A 619 16.11 39.70 -18.16
CA GLN A 619 16.04 40.78 -19.13
C GLN A 619 16.57 42.04 -18.43
N ARG A 620 17.72 42.56 -18.86
CA ARG A 620 18.31 43.78 -18.30
C ARG A 620 17.61 45.02 -18.87
N LEU A 621 17.69 46.15 -18.17
CA LEU A 621 17.04 47.41 -18.57
C LEU A 621 17.56 47.98 -19.91
N ASP A 622 18.77 47.58 -20.31
CA ASP A 622 19.47 47.97 -21.55
C ASP A 622 19.27 46.97 -22.71
N SER A 623 18.53 45.87 -22.50
CA SER A 623 18.54 44.74 -23.44
C SER A 623 17.27 43.88 -23.38
N ASP A 624 16.46 43.93 -24.45
CA ASP A 624 15.33 43.02 -24.67
C ASP A 624 15.73 41.54 -24.78
N ARG A 625 17.01 41.23 -25.04
CA ARG A 625 17.50 39.86 -25.06
C ARG A 625 17.59 39.28 -23.65
N ARG A 626 16.74 38.30 -23.37
CA ARG A 626 16.78 37.46 -22.16
C ARG A 626 18.01 36.55 -22.18
N LYS A 627 18.76 36.53 -21.07
CA LYS A 627 19.98 35.69 -20.89
C LYS A 627 19.77 34.74 -19.71
N GLU A 628 20.31 33.51 -19.75
CA GLU A 628 20.22 32.59 -18.62
C GLU A 628 21.14 33.03 -17.47
N VAL A 629 20.60 33.10 -16.24
CA VAL A 629 21.32 33.54 -15.04
C VAL A 629 22.29 32.43 -14.61
N LYS A 630 23.55 32.54 -15.02
CA LYS A 630 24.61 31.59 -14.64
C LYS A 630 24.88 31.67 -13.12
N PRO A 631 25.06 30.53 -12.43
CA PRO A 631 25.53 30.54 -11.04
C PRO A 631 26.90 31.24 -10.92
N SER A 632 27.14 31.85 -9.77
CA SER A 632 28.45 32.38 -9.35
C SER A 632 28.53 32.41 -7.83
N GLU A 633 29.69 32.75 -7.28
CA GLU A 633 29.87 32.99 -5.83
C GLU A 633 28.81 33.95 -5.25
N ARG A 634 28.37 34.93 -6.06
CA ARG A 634 27.38 35.97 -5.76
C ARG A 634 25.93 35.57 -6.08
N LEU A 635 25.72 34.60 -6.97
CA LEU A 635 24.41 34.18 -7.50
C LEU A 635 24.20 32.68 -7.30
N ALA A 636 23.45 32.31 -6.26
CA ALA A 636 23.12 30.93 -5.94
C ALA A 636 21.69 30.58 -6.37
N ARG A 637 21.54 29.55 -7.21
CA ARG A 637 20.24 28.90 -7.44
C ARG A 637 19.97 27.93 -6.29
N THR A 638 18.74 27.88 -5.80
CA THR A 638 18.28 26.89 -4.81
C THR A 638 17.01 26.21 -5.31
N GLU A 639 16.59 25.11 -4.70
CA GLU A 639 15.33 24.41 -5.02
C GLU A 639 14.09 25.29 -4.78
N HIS A 640 14.23 26.32 -3.94
CA HIS A 640 13.17 27.26 -3.59
C HIS A 640 13.27 28.60 -4.32
N GLY A 641 14.30 28.88 -5.14
CA GLY A 641 14.42 30.16 -5.84
C GLY A 641 15.82 30.58 -6.30
N LEU A 642 16.05 31.90 -6.34
CA LEU A 642 17.32 32.53 -6.72
C LEU A 642 17.77 33.53 -5.65
N LEU A 643 18.93 33.27 -5.06
CA LEU A 643 19.59 34.11 -4.07
C LEU A 643 20.71 34.93 -4.73
N ILE A 644 20.59 36.26 -4.64
CA ILE A 644 21.69 37.19 -4.91
C ILE A 644 22.30 37.56 -3.56
N ARG A 645 23.54 37.17 -3.28
CA ARG A 645 24.17 37.32 -1.96
C ARG A 645 24.63 38.75 -1.67
N ALA A 646 25.17 39.41 -2.68
CA ALA A 646 25.48 40.84 -2.68
C ALA A 646 24.95 41.43 -3.99
N VAL A 647 24.07 42.41 -3.92
CA VAL A 647 23.41 43.02 -5.08
C VAL A 647 24.26 44.19 -5.61
N GLN A 648 24.36 44.29 -6.93
CA GLN A 648 25.05 45.37 -7.64
C GLN A 648 24.03 46.12 -8.52
N ARG A 649 24.21 47.42 -8.82
CA ARG A 649 23.34 48.16 -9.75
C ARG A 649 23.09 47.44 -11.08
N SER A 650 24.10 46.73 -11.58
CA SER A 650 24.02 45.90 -12.79
C SER A 650 23.03 44.74 -12.70
N ASP A 651 22.51 44.40 -11.52
CA ASP A 651 21.53 43.33 -11.32
C ASP A 651 20.08 43.75 -11.58
N ALA A 652 19.83 45.05 -11.75
CA ALA A 652 18.49 45.56 -12.06
C ALA A 652 17.92 44.96 -13.37
N GLY A 653 16.60 44.79 -13.40
CA GLY A 653 15.88 44.23 -14.56
C GLY A 653 14.88 43.15 -14.18
N MET A 654 14.30 42.50 -15.19
CA MET A 654 13.19 41.56 -15.04
C MET A 654 13.65 40.11 -15.13
N TYR A 655 13.66 39.45 -13.99
CA TYR A 655 13.94 38.03 -13.84
C TYR A 655 12.67 37.22 -14.12
N HIS A 656 12.83 36.13 -14.85
CA HIS A 656 11.78 35.20 -15.22
C HIS A 656 12.19 33.82 -14.70
N CYS A 657 11.37 33.23 -13.83
CA CYS A 657 11.50 31.83 -13.47
C CYS A 657 10.67 30.97 -14.42
N LEU A 658 11.28 29.97 -15.06
CA LEU A 658 10.60 29.04 -15.96
C LEU A 658 10.82 27.60 -15.50
N ALA A 659 9.74 26.82 -15.44
CA ALA A 659 9.80 25.37 -15.31
C ALA A 659 9.76 24.72 -16.69
N THR A 660 10.48 23.60 -16.85
CA THR A 660 10.38 22.71 -18.02
C THR A 660 10.12 21.29 -17.54
N GLU A 661 9.04 20.68 -18.02
CA GLU A 661 8.55 19.38 -17.59
C GLU A 661 7.91 18.65 -18.78
N ASN A 662 8.25 17.38 -19.02
CA ASN A 662 7.80 16.60 -20.18
C ASN A 662 7.89 17.40 -21.52
N GLY A 663 9.00 18.11 -21.72
CA GLY A 663 9.23 19.01 -22.86
C GLY A 663 8.42 20.32 -22.86
N PHE A 664 7.37 20.44 -22.04
CA PHE A 664 6.57 21.66 -21.91
C PHE A 664 7.27 22.68 -21.02
N ARG A 665 7.41 23.93 -21.51
CA ARG A 665 8.04 25.03 -20.77
C ARG A 665 7.04 26.15 -20.48
N HIS A 666 6.90 26.53 -19.22
CA HIS A 666 6.07 27.66 -18.79
C HIS A 666 6.80 28.57 -17.79
N THR A 667 6.34 29.81 -17.66
CA THR A 667 6.81 30.75 -16.64
C THR A 667 6.09 30.47 -15.33
N LEU A 668 6.81 30.38 -14.22
CA LEU A 668 6.25 30.25 -12.86
C LEU A 668 6.06 31.62 -12.19
N GLY A 669 7.01 32.54 -12.39
CA GLY A 669 7.00 33.87 -11.78
C GLY A 669 7.84 34.89 -12.54
N ARG A 670 7.54 36.19 -12.34
CA ARG A 670 8.23 37.33 -12.95
C ARG A 670 8.57 38.35 -11.85
N TYR A 671 9.84 38.71 -11.74
CA TYR A 671 10.39 39.53 -10.65
C TYR A 671 11.15 40.70 -11.25
N THR A 672 10.68 41.92 -11.03
CA THR A 672 11.34 43.15 -11.48
C THR A 672 12.21 43.66 -10.34
N VAL A 673 13.51 43.39 -10.42
CA VAL A 673 14.49 43.79 -9.41
C VAL A 673 14.86 45.25 -9.62
N ARG A 674 14.63 46.07 -8.59
CA ARG A 674 15.09 47.45 -8.48
C ARG A 674 16.21 47.52 -7.43
N VAL A 675 17.35 48.09 -7.82
CA VAL A 675 18.53 48.22 -6.96
C VAL A 675 18.64 49.66 -6.49
N LEU A 676 18.56 49.86 -5.18
CA LEU A 676 18.71 51.16 -4.52
C LEU A 676 20.17 51.41 -4.14
N ASP A 677 20.62 52.65 -4.27
CA ASP A 677 21.95 53.07 -3.84
C ASP A 677 22.07 53.02 -2.30
N SER A 678 23.17 52.43 -1.81
CA SER A 678 23.40 52.26 -0.37
C SER A 678 23.68 53.59 0.36
N GLY A 679 24.26 54.58 -0.32
CA GLY A 679 24.49 55.92 0.22
C GLY A 679 23.20 56.71 0.42
N LEU A 680 22.31 56.73 -0.59
CA LEU A 680 21.00 57.37 -0.47
C LEU A 680 20.11 56.70 0.58
N VAL A 681 20.06 55.36 0.63
CA VAL A 681 19.30 54.65 1.66
C VAL A 681 19.89 54.93 3.06
N GLY A 682 21.21 54.94 3.20
CA GLY A 682 21.89 55.32 4.45
C GLY A 682 21.59 56.76 4.90
N GLY A 683 21.62 57.73 3.99
CA GLY A 683 21.31 59.14 4.29
C GLY A 683 19.83 59.39 4.62
N LEU A 684 18.92 58.61 4.03
CA LEU A 684 17.49 58.66 4.35
C LEU A 684 17.19 58.02 5.72
N LEU A 685 17.86 56.91 6.07
CA LEU A 685 17.65 56.22 7.36
C LEU A 685 18.32 56.93 8.55
N THR A 686 19.43 57.66 8.33
CA THR A 686 20.11 58.43 9.40
C THR A 686 19.54 59.83 9.61
N GLY A 687 18.54 60.26 8.83
CA GLY A 687 17.93 61.60 8.93
C GLY A 687 18.84 62.76 8.50
N ALA A 688 20.01 62.47 7.93
CA ALA A 688 21.05 63.45 7.58
C ALA A 688 20.68 64.45 6.45
N ALA A 689 19.42 64.45 6.01
CA ALA A 689 18.85 65.43 5.08
C ALA A 689 18.22 66.66 5.77
N VAL A 690 18.32 66.78 7.11
CA VAL A 690 17.89 67.97 7.88
C VAL A 690 19.08 68.53 8.68
N GLY A 691 20.14 68.91 7.97
CA GLY A 691 21.20 69.74 8.55
C GLY A 691 20.70 71.18 8.69
N THR A 692 20.38 71.61 9.92
CA THR A 692 19.99 72.99 10.20
C THR A 692 21.23 73.89 10.26
N ASP A 693 21.39 74.75 9.26
CA ASP A 693 22.25 75.92 9.37
C ASP A 693 21.61 76.94 10.35
N PRO A 694 22.38 77.71 11.15
CA PRO A 694 21.82 78.58 12.21
C PRO A 694 20.94 79.74 11.71
N SER A 695 20.82 79.92 10.40
CA SER A 695 20.16 81.04 9.71
C SER A 695 18.67 80.80 9.36
N GLY A 696 18.13 79.60 9.61
CA GLY A 696 16.68 79.34 9.59
C GLY A 696 15.98 79.43 8.21
N THR A 697 16.71 79.45 7.10
CA THR A 697 16.13 79.49 5.75
C THR A 697 16.00 78.09 5.11
N PRO A 698 14.84 77.71 4.55
CA PRO A 698 14.63 76.36 4.00
C PRO A 698 15.24 76.21 2.60
N LEU A 699 16.38 75.52 2.49
CA LEU A 699 16.99 75.10 1.23
C LEU A 699 16.17 74.00 0.53
N SER A 700 15.00 74.38 0.00
CA SER A 700 14.08 73.49 -0.73
C SER A 700 14.54 73.23 -2.18
N GLN A 701 15.69 72.57 -2.31
CA GLN A 701 16.11 71.90 -3.56
C GLN A 701 16.53 70.45 -3.28
N GLN A 702 15.58 69.65 -2.79
CA GLN A 702 15.67 68.19 -3.00
C GLN A 702 15.81 67.92 -4.50
N SER A 703 16.95 67.36 -4.90
CA SER A 703 17.21 66.97 -6.28
C SER A 703 16.15 65.98 -6.79
N PRO A 704 15.93 65.88 -8.11
CA PRO A 704 15.01 64.87 -8.67
C PRO A 704 15.35 63.45 -8.22
N ALA A 705 16.64 63.14 -8.05
CA ALA A 705 17.12 61.86 -7.51
C ALA A 705 16.69 61.62 -6.05
N GLN A 706 16.82 62.62 -5.16
CA GLN A 706 16.36 62.51 -3.78
C GLN A 706 14.84 62.35 -3.68
N LYS A 707 14.06 63.06 -4.52
CA LYS A 707 12.60 62.91 -4.57
C LYS A 707 12.19 61.51 -5.05
N GLN A 708 12.89 60.97 -6.05
CA GLN A 708 12.65 59.61 -6.53
C GLN A 708 13.03 58.56 -5.46
N ALA A 709 14.20 58.68 -4.82
CA ALA A 709 14.64 57.75 -3.79
C ALA A 709 13.76 57.79 -2.52
N TYR A 710 13.28 58.96 -2.10
CA TYR A 710 12.30 59.07 -1.02
C TYR A 710 10.98 58.38 -1.39
N LYS A 711 10.51 58.54 -2.63
CA LYS A 711 9.31 57.87 -3.15
C LYS A 711 9.48 56.36 -3.20
N GLU A 712 10.63 55.86 -3.63
CA GLU A 712 10.96 54.43 -3.66
C GLU A 712 11.10 53.84 -2.25
N LEU A 713 11.68 54.57 -1.29
CA LEU A 713 11.73 54.16 0.12
C LEU A 713 10.32 54.08 0.75
N MET A 714 9.44 55.04 0.44
CA MET A 714 8.05 55.01 0.89
C MET A 714 7.22 53.90 0.21
N GLU A 715 7.52 53.57 -1.05
CA GLU A 715 6.96 52.40 -1.76
C GLU A 715 7.41 51.07 -1.12
N LEU A 716 8.64 51.03 -0.57
CA LEU A 716 9.21 49.89 0.15
C LEU A 716 8.58 49.73 1.56
N LEU A 717 8.44 50.82 2.31
CA LEU A 717 7.78 50.83 3.63
C LEU A 717 6.27 50.53 3.54
N GLY A 718 5.61 50.96 2.46
CA GLY A 718 4.17 50.77 2.26
C GLY A 718 3.72 49.32 2.04
N GLN A 719 4.63 48.42 1.64
CA GLN A 719 4.30 47.01 1.34
C GLN A 719 4.23 46.10 2.58
N SER A 720 4.56 46.60 3.77
CA SER A 720 4.60 45.83 5.03
C SER A 720 3.22 45.47 5.62
N ARG A 721 2.26 45.04 4.80
CA ARG A 721 0.88 44.68 5.23
C ARG A 721 0.29 43.38 4.64
N SER A 722 1.07 42.57 3.94
CA SER A 722 0.70 41.18 3.59
C SER A 722 1.63 40.18 4.27
N SER A 723 1.10 39.39 5.21
CA SER A 723 1.87 38.49 6.08
C SER A 723 2.42 37.25 5.35
N PRO A 724 3.71 36.91 5.52
CA PRO A 724 4.21 35.55 5.29
C PRO A 724 3.90 34.68 6.52
N THR A 725 3.32 33.51 6.32
CA THR A 725 3.27 32.46 7.35
C THR A 725 4.66 31.87 7.56
N GLY A 726 5.29 32.14 8.70
CA GLY A 726 6.68 31.80 8.94
C GLY A 726 6.93 30.31 9.19
N TYR A 727 7.93 29.75 8.50
CA TYR A 727 8.71 28.63 9.02
C TYR A 727 9.91 29.19 9.79
N GLN A 728 10.13 28.72 11.00
CA GLN A 728 11.12 29.29 11.92
C GLN A 728 12.25 28.28 12.16
N CYS A 729 13.48 28.64 11.75
CA CYS A 729 14.64 27.76 11.93
C CYS A 729 15.00 27.63 13.43
N PRO A 730 15.21 26.40 13.95
CA PRO A 730 15.53 26.20 15.37
C PRO A 730 17.03 26.38 15.64
N GLY A 731 17.38 27.16 16.66
CA GLY A 731 18.73 27.13 17.23
C GLY A 731 19.23 28.44 17.86
N THR A 732 18.96 28.63 19.15
CA THR A 732 19.98 28.65 20.24
C THR A 732 19.28 28.88 21.58
N HIS A 733 19.51 28.00 22.57
CA HIS A 733 19.05 28.20 23.95
C HIS A 733 20.08 29.02 24.75
N GLN A 734 19.59 29.98 25.55
CA GLN A 734 20.10 30.29 26.90
C GLN A 734 18.97 30.97 27.73
N PRO A 735 19.06 31.02 29.07
CA PRO A 735 17.86 30.95 29.93
C PRO A 735 17.25 32.28 30.40
N ALA A 736 15.96 32.23 30.71
CA ALA A 736 15.23 33.26 31.46
C ALA A 736 15.19 32.92 32.97
N PRO A 737 15.05 33.90 33.89
CA PRO A 737 15.34 33.74 35.31
C PRO A 737 14.18 33.18 36.16
N GLN A 738 14.53 32.73 37.37
CA GLN A 738 13.59 32.21 38.38
C GLN A 738 12.73 33.31 39.02
N ALA A 739 11.46 33.02 39.28
CA ALA A 739 10.57 33.77 40.17
C ALA A 739 10.19 32.91 41.40
N LYS A 740 9.86 33.56 42.52
CA LYS A 740 9.91 32.94 43.86
C LYS A 740 8.65 32.15 44.24
N GLN A 741 8.85 31.10 45.04
CA GLN A 741 7.79 30.40 45.77
C GLN A 741 7.28 31.23 46.96
N GLN A 742 6.01 31.04 47.32
CA GLN A 742 5.46 31.32 48.66
C GLN A 742 4.28 30.38 48.94
N GLN A 743 4.25 29.77 50.12
CA GLN A 743 3.11 29.03 50.70
C GLN A 743 2.50 29.88 51.84
N PRO A 744 1.28 29.57 52.31
CA PRO A 744 1.22 28.85 53.60
C PRO A 744 0.02 27.89 53.85
N ALA A 745 0.29 26.85 54.65
CA ALA A 745 -0.58 26.23 55.66
C ALA A 745 -1.87 25.45 55.26
N ALA A 746 -2.44 24.72 56.23
CA ALA A 746 -3.51 23.72 56.09
C ALA A 746 -4.29 23.52 57.42
N ALA A 747 -5.47 22.85 57.39
CA ALA A 747 -6.09 22.25 58.58
C ALA A 747 -7.21 21.20 58.28
N ALA A 748 -7.24 20.15 59.12
CA ALA A 748 -8.38 19.36 59.63
C ALA A 748 -9.26 18.40 58.75
N ALA A 749 -9.51 17.21 59.32
CA ALA A 749 -10.66 16.30 59.10
C ALA A 749 -11.56 16.34 60.38
N PRO A 750 -12.58 15.48 60.70
CA PRO A 750 -12.75 14.00 60.47
C PRO A 750 -14.26 13.63 60.21
N PRO A 751 -14.91 12.56 60.77
CA PRO A 751 -14.55 11.15 61.05
C PRO A 751 -15.51 10.11 60.37
N ALA A 752 -15.32 8.81 60.63
CA ALA A 752 -16.32 7.72 60.38
C ALA A 752 -17.08 7.32 61.68
N PRO A 753 -18.07 6.39 61.67
CA PRO A 753 -17.74 5.03 62.18
C PRO A 753 -18.62 3.81 61.77
N LEU A 754 -18.03 2.61 61.96
CA LEU A 754 -18.61 1.31 62.41
C LEU A 754 -19.48 0.41 61.48
N ALA A 755 -19.65 -0.86 61.93
CA ALA A 755 -19.94 -2.06 61.12
C ALA A 755 -20.58 -3.23 61.93
N GLN A 756 -20.54 -4.47 61.38
CA GLN A 756 -21.10 -5.79 61.83
C GLN A 756 -22.39 -6.19 61.06
N ARG A 757 -22.70 -7.48 60.76
CA ARG A 757 -22.14 -8.80 61.16
C ARG A 757 -22.42 -9.90 60.10
N GLN A 758 -21.72 -11.05 60.15
CA GLN A 758 -22.09 -12.30 59.42
C GLN A 758 -23.02 -13.21 60.27
N PRO A 759 -23.58 -14.31 59.70
CA PRO A 759 -22.94 -15.62 59.89
C PRO A 759 -22.99 -16.59 58.66
N GLN A 760 -22.39 -17.77 58.79
CA GLN A 760 -22.31 -18.86 57.80
C GLN A 760 -23.24 -20.06 58.13
N ALA A 761 -23.63 -20.86 57.12
CA ALA A 761 -24.03 -22.27 57.28
C ALA A 761 -23.96 -23.08 55.95
N GLN A 762 -23.83 -24.40 56.06
CA GLN A 762 -23.92 -25.46 55.02
C GLN A 762 -24.65 -26.69 55.66
N PRO A 763 -24.84 -27.89 55.05
CA PRO A 763 -24.83 -28.35 53.64
C PRO A 763 -26.14 -29.15 53.28
N GLN A 764 -26.06 -30.13 52.35
CA GLN A 764 -27.03 -31.23 52.05
C GLN A 764 -28.26 -30.89 51.16
N ALA A 765 -28.80 -31.78 50.29
CA ALA A 765 -28.35 -33.07 49.72
C ALA A 765 -29.09 -33.39 48.38
N GLN A 766 -28.67 -34.45 47.65
CA GLN A 766 -29.39 -35.05 46.48
C GLN A 766 -30.47 -36.06 46.95
N PRO A 767 -31.51 -36.41 46.12
CA PRO A 767 -31.35 -37.49 45.13
C PRO A 767 -32.14 -37.41 43.79
N GLN A 768 -31.48 -37.92 42.75
CA GLN A 768 -31.90 -38.70 41.58
C GLN A 768 -33.40 -38.90 41.16
N SER A 769 -33.63 -38.65 39.86
CA SER A 769 -34.37 -39.45 38.85
C SER A 769 -35.81 -39.98 39.05
N HIS A 770 -36.65 -39.81 38.01
CA HIS A 770 -37.28 -40.96 37.31
C HIS A 770 -37.75 -40.65 35.87
N LYS A 771 -37.78 -41.69 35.03
CA LYS A 771 -38.30 -41.82 33.64
C LYS A 771 -38.67 -43.32 33.47
N PRO A 772 -39.30 -43.77 32.37
CA PRO A 772 -40.39 -43.17 31.56
C PRO A 772 -41.55 -44.19 31.34
N LYS A 773 -42.62 -43.83 30.59
CA LYS A 773 -43.58 -44.75 29.93
C LYS A 773 -44.50 -43.96 28.96
N ALA A 774 -45.26 -44.59 28.06
CA ALA A 774 -44.80 -45.09 26.75
C ALA A 774 -46.01 -45.54 25.87
N ALA A 775 -46.20 -44.92 24.69
CA ALA A 775 -47.13 -45.34 23.60
C ALA A 775 -48.66 -45.35 23.95
N PRO A 776 -49.60 -45.53 22.98
CA PRO A 776 -49.44 -45.70 21.52
C PRO A 776 -50.27 -44.76 20.60
N ASN A 777 -50.03 -44.89 19.28
CA ASN A 777 -50.89 -44.48 18.14
C ASN A 777 -52.07 -45.49 17.93
N PRO A 778 -53.04 -45.34 16.99
CA PRO A 778 -53.00 -44.62 15.69
C PRO A 778 -54.34 -43.95 15.22
N THR A 779 -54.48 -43.77 13.89
CA THR A 779 -55.67 -43.42 13.06
C THR A 779 -55.96 -41.94 12.76
N ALA A 780 -56.77 -41.63 11.74
CA ALA A 780 -56.38 -41.58 10.30
C ALA A 780 -57.56 -41.20 9.37
N THR A 781 -57.47 -40.05 8.67
CA THR A 781 -58.37 -39.61 7.56
C THR A 781 -57.81 -38.34 6.90
N LYS A 782 -58.30 -37.86 5.75
CA LYS A 782 -58.33 -38.40 4.36
C LYS A 782 -58.87 -37.27 3.44
N HIS A 783 -58.71 -37.39 2.11
CA HIS A 783 -59.21 -36.46 1.05
C HIS A 783 -58.52 -35.07 0.95
N LYS A 784 -58.62 -34.35 -0.18
CA LYS A 784 -58.25 -34.67 -1.60
C LYS A 784 -58.26 -33.33 -2.42
N PRO A 785 -57.66 -33.26 -3.63
CA PRO A 785 -57.44 -31.99 -4.35
C PRO A 785 -58.34 -31.74 -5.58
N ALA A 786 -58.26 -30.51 -6.10
CA ALA A 786 -58.74 -30.01 -7.41
C ALA A 786 -57.61 -29.12 -8.00
N SER A 787 -56.99 -29.38 -9.16
CA SER A 787 -57.44 -29.15 -10.56
C SER A 787 -57.72 -27.68 -10.92
N LYS A 788 -57.42 -27.12 -12.10
CA LYS A 788 -56.49 -27.33 -13.25
C LYS A 788 -56.92 -26.26 -14.30
N GLU A 789 -56.22 -26.16 -15.45
CA GLU A 789 -56.54 -25.29 -16.61
C GLU A 789 -56.27 -23.77 -16.41
N GLU A 790 -55.94 -22.97 -17.43
CA GLU A 790 -55.78 -23.26 -18.89
C GLU A 790 -54.55 -22.52 -19.51
N LEU A 791 -54.40 -22.53 -20.86
CA LEU A 791 -53.20 -22.12 -21.62
C LEU A 791 -53.56 -21.47 -22.98
N LYS A 792 -52.66 -20.63 -23.54
CA LYS A 792 -52.65 -19.96 -24.89
C LYS A 792 -53.24 -18.54 -24.89
N LEU A 793 -52.98 -17.63 -25.85
CA LEU A 793 -52.29 -17.61 -27.18
C LEU A 793 -51.58 -16.20 -27.30
N ARG A 794 -50.90 -15.67 -28.35
CA ARG A 794 -50.63 -15.99 -29.78
C ARG A 794 -49.37 -15.24 -30.30
N ASN A 795 -48.66 -15.79 -31.28
CA ASN A 795 -47.43 -15.22 -31.91
C ASN A 795 -47.67 -14.07 -32.92
N ARG A 796 -46.63 -13.25 -33.15
CA ARG A 796 -46.14 -12.74 -34.47
C ARG A 796 -44.60 -12.71 -34.41
N ARG A 797 -43.85 -13.43 -35.28
CA ARG A 797 -43.40 -13.08 -36.67
C ARG A 797 -42.45 -11.86 -36.72
N ASN A 798 -41.33 -11.84 -37.45
CA ASN A 798 -40.96 -12.59 -38.68
C ASN A 798 -39.44 -12.92 -38.79
N PRO A 799 -38.97 -13.79 -39.73
CA PRO A 799 -37.57 -14.20 -39.86
C PRO A 799 -36.87 -13.77 -41.17
N HIS A 800 -35.52 -13.77 -41.17
CA HIS A 800 -34.61 -13.84 -42.35
C HIS A 800 -33.20 -14.32 -41.91
N ALA A 801 -32.25 -14.50 -42.85
CA ALA A 801 -31.77 -15.84 -43.26
C ALA A 801 -30.39 -15.78 -43.97
N VAL A 802 -29.86 -16.95 -44.38
CA VAL A 802 -28.81 -17.20 -45.40
C VAL A 802 -27.32 -17.06 -45.02
N ALA A 803 -26.59 -18.20 -45.11
CA ALA A 803 -25.15 -18.41 -45.42
C ALA A 803 -24.06 -17.74 -44.55
N ALA A 804 -22.81 -18.22 -44.46
CA ALA A 804 -22.13 -19.51 -44.72
C ALA A 804 -20.77 -19.45 -43.96
N GLY A 805 -20.01 -20.52 -43.74
CA GLY A 805 -20.15 -21.94 -44.09
C GLY A 805 -18.94 -22.72 -43.57
#